data_AF-A0AAW4N1W4-F1
#
_entry.id   AF-A0AAW4N1W4-F1
#
_cell.length_a   1.000
_cell.length_b   1.000
_cell.length_c   1.000
_cell.angle_alpha   90.00
_cell.angle_beta   90.00
_cell.angle_gamma   90.00
#
_symmetry.space_group_name_H-M   'P 1'
#
loop_
_entity.id
_entity.type
_entity.pdbx_description
1 polymer ?
#
loop_
_entity_poly.entity_id
_entity_poly.type
_entity_poly.pdbx_seq_one_letter_code
_entity_poly.pdbx_strand_id
1 'polypeptide(L)'
;MAKKRTEKKTKTFSEAIGLQYIFNNTITDFFIGLALVVIAVVIIIAMISFLNTGANDQSLLENLKPGEWTNTEKQFQNYCGSWGAIISYWLIAINFGFPAFMLPFFVIMVGLQMMHAYKVNLWKWFFCMIVVMLWMSVTFAKFIAPIMPNLIFNPGGKHGLFVVQNLENIIGPPGLTAILFFVAVAFLTYLTTETITIIRKALNPIGYISNKVKFEITNHGKNKKDTEAIDEAYANAAYGSSDEEEEYKEDEPAKVIDLDLDPNQTFAKPAAPVDPTNENTEDTGTENKNETIAVANSTQDENMSLIAHQRALRTKRAEMEAQEKQAAEAAAASEHIGMDISVAAADEKATGNTLSNTEVLNTPINPKEPFTRYKYPVLNLLKKYEDDGVSIDEEEQRANKNRIIEVLGNFGVQIKTIRATVGPTITLYEIQPAEGVRISKIKNLEDDIALSLAALGIRIIAPIPGKGTIGIEVPNAKANIVSMESTLNSKKFQETKMELPIALGKTITNEVFMVDLAKIPHLLVAGATGQGKSVGLNAIITSLLYKKHPNELKLVLIDPKKVEFSVYSRIANKFMAAVPEEEEPIITDVTKVVRTLNSLCVLMDSRYDLLKKAGARNIKEYNQKYINHKLKLTDGHEYMPYIVVIIDEFGDLIMTAGKEVELPIARIAQLARAVGIHMIIATQRPTTSIITGNIKANFPGRIAFKVTSAIDSKTILDRTGANQLIGRGDMLYLCGNEPVRVQCAFVDTPEIERINEYICEQPGPIEPMELPEPANDEGSAGGNGSISARELDPFFEEAAHAIVLSQQGSTSMIQRRFSIGYNRAGRLMDQMEAAGIVGAAQGSKPREVLIQDENQLNNLLMALRNS
;
A
#
# COMPACT_ATOMS: atom_id res chain seq x y z
N MET A 1 -28.48 -35.33 -35.28
CA MET A 1 -27.26 -35.46 -34.44
C MET A 1 -26.10 -34.79 -35.18
N ALA A 2 -25.51 -33.72 -34.66
CA ALA A 2 -24.45 -32.97 -35.33
C ALA A 2 -23.06 -33.28 -34.73
N LYS A 3 -22.06 -33.56 -35.57
CA LYS A 3 -20.66 -33.77 -35.14
C LYS A 3 -20.06 -32.44 -34.69
N LYS A 4 -19.54 -32.37 -33.46
CA LYS A 4 -18.68 -31.26 -33.00
C LYS A 4 -17.40 -31.21 -33.85
N ARG A 5 -17.11 -30.05 -34.45
CA ARG A 5 -15.79 -29.73 -35.00
C ARG A 5 -14.84 -29.38 -33.85
N THR A 6 -13.65 -29.94 -33.85
CA THR A 6 -12.53 -29.48 -33.02
C THR A 6 -11.84 -28.31 -33.71
N GLU A 7 -11.82 -27.14 -33.06
CA GLU A 7 -11.03 -26.00 -33.51
C GLU A 7 -9.54 -26.25 -33.25
N LYS A 8 -8.72 -26.21 -34.30
CA LYS A 8 -7.26 -26.11 -34.15
C LYS A 8 -6.91 -24.65 -33.94
N LYS A 9 -6.25 -24.32 -32.82
CA LYS A 9 -5.54 -23.04 -32.69
C LYS A 9 -4.55 -22.89 -33.85
N THR A 10 -4.57 -21.73 -34.51
CA THR A 10 -3.55 -21.31 -35.47
C THR A 10 -2.23 -21.15 -34.73
N LYS A 11 -1.22 -21.92 -35.14
CA LYS A 11 0.14 -21.79 -34.61
C LYS A 11 0.73 -20.44 -35.00
N THR A 12 1.44 -19.82 -34.08
CA THR A 12 2.17 -18.58 -34.33
C THR A 12 3.30 -18.82 -35.34
N PHE A 13 3.66 -17.81 -36.15
CA PHE A 13 4.69 -17.96 -37.19
C PHE A 13 6.05 -18.43 -36.64
N SER A 14 6.36 -18.08 -35.37
CA SER A 14 7.54 -18.54 -34.63
C SER A 14 7.50 -20.03 -34.22
N GLU A 15 6.32 -20.58 -33.90
CA GLU A 15 6.13 -22.00 -33.60
C GLU A 15 6.20 -22.88 -34.86
N ALA A 16 5.88 -22.33 -36.03
CA ALA A 16 5.97 -23.04 -37.30
C ALA A 16 7.41 -23.27 -37.77
N ILE A 17 8.36 -22.41 -37.33
CA ILE A 17 9.77 -22.41 -37.76
C ILE A 17 10.69 -23.07 -36.71
N GLY A 18 10.21 -23.38 -35.51
CA GLY A 18 10.98 -24.09 -34.47
C GLY A 18 12.03 -23.25 -33.74
N LEU A 19 12.05 -21.93 -33.97
CA LEU A 19 13.02 -20.98 -33.37
C LEU A 19 13.01 -20.98 -31.83
N GLN A 20 11.92 -21.38 -31.17
CA GLN A 20 11.87 -21.52 -29.70
C GLN A 20 12.91 -22.51 -29.15
N TYR A 21 13.29 -23.55 -29.90
CA TYR A 21 14.33 -24.49 -29.46
C TYR A 21 15.75 -23.92 -29.64
N ILE A 22 15.90 -22.90 -30.49
CA ILE A 22 17.16 -22.22 -30.78
C ILE A 22 17.41 -21.07 -29.78
N PHE A 23 16.37 -20.40 -29.26
CA PHE A 23 16.55 -19.28 -28.31
C PHE A 23 16.53 -19.65 -26.81
N ASN A 24 16.32 -20.92 -26.46
CA ASN A 24 16.29 -21.38 -25.06
C ASN A 24 17.51 -22.25 -24.67
N ASN A 25 18.62 -22.17 -25.40
CA ASN A 25 19.81 -22.97 -25.14
C ASN A 25 20.98 -22.08 -24.69
N THR A 26 21.57 -22.38 -23.53
CA THR A 26 22.75 -21.68 -23.02
C THR A 26 23.92 -21.58 -24.02
N ILE A 27 24.01 -22.54 -24.96
CA ILE A 27 24.99 -22.53 -26.04
C ILE A 27 24.68 -21.44 -27.08
N THR A 28 23.41 -21.23 -27.43
CA THR A 28 23.02 -20.22 -28.42
C THR A 28 23.04 -18.81 -27.82
N ASP A 29 22.68 -18.64 -26.55
CA ASP A 29 22.90 -17.39 -25.82
C ASP A 29 24.38 -16.97 -25.82
N PHE A 30 25.29 -17.94 -25.61
CA PHE A 30 26.72 -17.71 -25.71
C PHE A 30 27.17 -17.31 -27.13
N PHE A 31 26.71 -18.01 -28.18
CA PHE A 31 27.06 -17.66 -29.56
C PHE A 31 26.48 -16.32 -30.02
N ILE A 32 25.24 -15.99 -29.62
CA ILE A 32 24.62 -14.69 -29.91
C ILE A 32 25.37 -13.58 -29.16
N GLY A 33 25.69 -13.79 -27.88
CA GLY A 33 26.49 -12.83 -27.11
C GLY A 33 27.88 -12.60 -27.71
N LEU A 34 28.56 -13.66 -28.15
CA LEU A 34 29.85 -13.56 -28.84
C LEU A 34 29.72 -12.80 -30.17
N ALA A 35 28.68 -13.07 -30.97
CA ALA A 35 28.42 -12.35 -32.21
C ALA A 35 28.17 -10.86 -31.98
N LEU A 36 27.42 -10.48 -30.93
CA LEU A 36 27.20 -9.08 -30.54
C LEU A 36 28.51 -8.37 -30.16
N VAL A 37 29.39 -9.03 -29.40
CA VAL A 37 30.72 -8.48 -29.05
C VAL A 37 31.57 -8.26 -30.30
N VAL A 38 31.62 -9.23 -31.23
CA VAL A 38 32.36 -9.10 -32.49
C VAL A 38 31.82 -7.96 -33.36
N ILE A 39 30.50 -7.86 -33.52
CA ILE A 39 29.85 -6.78 -34.27
C ILE A 39 30.17 -5.42 -33.65
N ALA A 40 30.09 -5.29 -32.32
CA ALA A 40 30.40 -4.04 -31.63
C ALA A 40 31.88 -3.63 -31.76
N VAL A 41 32.81 -4.59 -31.72
CA VAL A 41 34.24 -4.33 -31.99
C VAL A 41 34.47 -3.87 -33.42
N VAL A 42 33.82 -4.48 -34.42
CA VAL A 42 33.87 -4.04 -35.82
C VAL A 42 33.31 -2.61 -35.98
N ILE A 43 32.21 -2.28 -35.29
CA ILE A 43 31.66 -0.91 -35.28
C ILE A 43 32.65 0.07 -34.65
N ILE A 44 33.32 -0.27 -33.54
CA ILE A 44 34.35 0.58 -32.93
C ILE A 44 35.52 0.80 -33.90
N ILE A 45 35.99 -0.23 -34.61
CA ILE A 45 37.05 -0.11 -35.62
C ILE A 45 36.60 0.79 -36.77
N ALA A 46 35.38 0.63 -37.28
CA ALA A 46 34.81 1.48 -38.31
C ALA A 46 34.70 2.95 -37.88
N MET A 47 34.30 3.19 -36.63
CA MET A 47 34.19 4.51 -36.02
C MET A 47 35.55 5.17 -35.79
N ILE A 48 36.58 4.42 -35.37
CA ILE A 48 37.97 4.91 -35.27
C ILE A 48 38.52 5.20 -36.66
N SER A 49 38.28 4.32 -37.65
CA SER A 49 38.69 4.53 -39.04
C SER A 49 38.10 5.82 -39.62
N PHE A 50 36.83 6.12 -39.33
CA PHE A 50 36.15 7.33 -39.81
C PHE A 50 36.83 8.63 -39.36
N LEU A 51 37.49 8.66 -38.19
CA LEU A 51 38.23 9.84 -37.73
C LEU A 51 39.40 10.21 -38.66
N ASN A 52 39.92 9.23 -39.43
CA ASN A 52 40.99 9.43 -40.41
C ASN A 52 40.49 9.41 -41.86
N THR A 53 39.51 8.56 -42.21
CA THR A 53 39.06 8.37 -43.60
C THR A 53 37.80 9.15 -43.95
N GLY A 54 37.09 9.71 -42.96
CA GLY A 54 35.77 10.33 -43.15
C GLY A 54 35.75 11.47 -44.16
N ALA A 55 36.84 12.25 -44.28
CA ALA A 55 36.96 13.30 -45.30
C ALA A 55 36.91 12.75 -46.73
N ASN A 56 37.54 11.61 -46.96
CA ASN A 56 37.66 10.99 -48.28
C ASN A 56 36.37 10.22 -48.64
N ASP A 57 35.70 9.66 -47.64
CA ASP A 57 34.44 8.92 -47.79
C ASP A 57 33.20 9.84 -47.85
N GLN A 58 33.27 11.10 -47.39
CA GLN A 58 32.10 11.98 -47.23
C GLN A 58 31.30 12.21 -48.52
N SER A 59 31.97 12.53 -49.64
CA SER A 59 31.30 12.86 -50.90
C SER A 59 30.53 11.67 -51.50
N LEU A 60 31.02 10.45 -51.26
CA LEU A 60 30.36 9.18 -51.60
C LEU A 60 29.14 8.92 -50.70
N LEU A 61 29.24 9.26 -49.42
CA LEU A 61 28.19 9.04 -48.42
C LEU A 61 27.02 10.03 -48.53
N GLU A 62 27.29 11.29 -48.88
CA GLU A 62 26.25 12.31 -49.05
C GLU A 62 25.42 12.14 -50.34
N ASN A 63 25.95 11.45 -51.35
CA ASN A 63 25.31 11.26 -52.66
C ASN A 63 25.05 9.79 -53.04
N LEU A 64 25.03 8.90 -52.05
CA LEU A 64 24.97 7.44 -52.24
C LEU A 64 23.70 6.99 -52.98
N LYS A 65 23.84 6.43 -54.18
CA LYS A 65 22.70 5.91 -54.96
C LYS A 65 22.34 4.46 -54.57
N PRO A 66 21.10 4.02 -54.83
CA PRO A 66 20.68 2.65 -54.59
C PRO A 66 21.59 1.63 -55.30
N GLY A 67 22.30 0.81 -54.52
CA GLY A 67 23.21 -0.23 -55.01
C GLY A 67 24.70 0.07 -54.82
N GLU A 68 25.12 1.34 -54.76
CA GLU A 68 26.53 1.74 -54.63
C GLU A 68 27.16 1.30 -53.28
N TRP A 69 26.33 1.03 -52.26
CA TRP A 69 26.74 0.44 -50.97
C TRP A 69 27.42 -0.94 -51.09
N THR A 70 27.24 -1.65 -52.22
CA THR A 70 27.92 -2.94 -52.48
C THR A 70 29.43 -2.82 -52.69
N ASN A 71 29.93 -1.60 -52.93
CA ASN A 71 31.36 -1.27 -53.03
C ASN A 71 32.15 -2.11 -54.04
N THR A 72 31.53 -2.46 -55.18
CA THR A 72 32.14 -3.27 -56.25
C THR A 72 33.48 -2.69 -56.75
N GLU A 73 33.64 -1.37 -56.72
CA GLU A 73 34.84 -0.65 -57.14
C GLU A 73 35.84 -0.33 -56.01
N LYS A 74 35.56 -0.74 -54.76
CA LYS A 74 36.40 -0.47 -53.58
C LYS A 74 36.76 1.01 -53.36
N GLN A 75 35.80 1.91 -53.58
CA GLN A 75 35.99 3.36 -53.46
C GLN A 75 36.07 3.84 -52.00
N PHE A 76 35.38 3.16 -51.07
CA PHE A 76 35.42 3.50 -49.64
C PHE A 76 36.76 3.15 -49.00
N GLN A 77 37.35 4.12 -48.29
CA GLN A 77 38.63 4.00 -47.59
C GLN A 77 38.50 3.51 -46.14
N ASN A 78 37.30 3.60 -45.53
CA ASN A 78 37.04 3.05 -44.20
C ASN A 78 37.47 1.58 -44.10
N TYR A 79 38.19 1.21 -43.02
CA TYR A 79 38.79 -0.12 -42.86
C TYR A 79 37.76 -1.25 -42.79
N CYS A 80 36.50 -0.94 -42.48
CA CYS A 80 35.38 -1.89 -42.49
C CYS A 80 34.50 -1.77 -43.76
N GLY A 81 35.02 -1.17 -44.84
CA GLY A 81 34.36 -1.01 -46.13
C GLY A 81 33.16 -0.06 -46.08
N SER A 82 32.26 -0.19 -47.06
CA SER A 82 31.07 0.65 -47.20
C SER A 82 30.15 0.60 -45.98
N TRP A 83 29.88 -0.57 -45.42
CA TRP A 83 29.09 -0.70 -44.20
C TRP A 83 29.75 0.01 -43.01
N GLY A 84 31.07 -0.09 -42.88
CA GLY A 84 31.83 0.68 -41.89
C GLY A 84 31.68 2.18 -42.07
N ALA A 85 31.87 2.68 -43.29
CA ALA A 85 31.73 4.09 -43.64
C ALA A 85 30.30 4.62 -43.37
N ILE A 86 29.26 3.89 -43.80
CA ILE A 86 27.86 4.27 -43.62
C ILE A 86 27.49 4.32 -42.14
N ILE A 87 27.80 3.27 -41.36
CA ILE A 87 27.44 3.19 -39.93
C ILE A 87 28.19 4.27 -39.14
N SER A 88 29.50 4.45 -39.37
CA SER A 88 30.29 5.44 -38.66
C SER A 88 29.87 6.89 -38.98
N TYR A 89 29.60 7.20 -40.26
CA TYR A 89 29.07 8.51 -40.66
C TYR A 89 27.69 8.78 -40.07
N TRP A 90 26.79 7.78 -40.08
CA TRP A 90 25.46 7.93 -39.48
C TRP A 90 25.54 8.15 -37.95
N LEU A 91 26.37 7.38 -37.24
CA LEU A 91 26.50 7.52 -35.79
C LEU A 91 27.23 8.81 -35.36
N ILE A 92 28.34 9.14 -36.02
CA ILE A 92 29.23 10.24 -35.61
C ILE A 92 28.77 11.56 -36.25
N ALA A 93 28.72 11.63 -37.58
CA ALA A 93 28.48 12.89 -38.27
C ALA A 93 27.00 13.31 -38.28
N ILE A 94 26.08 12.37 -38.48
CA ILE A 94 24.63 12.67 -38.47
C ILE A 94 24.08 12.75 -37.05
N ASN A 95 24.34 11.76 -36.19
CA ASN A 95 23.74 11.71 -34.86
C ASN A 95 24.55 12.45 -33.78
N PHE A 96 25.34 11.73 -32.97
CA PHE A 96 25.77 12.19 -31.64
C PHE A 96 27.24 12.64 -31.53
N GLY A 97 28.03 12.56 -32.60
CA GLY A 97 29.46 12.90 -32.56
C GLY A 97 30.31 11.84 -31.84
N PHE A 98 31.39 12.26 -31.19
CA PHE A 98 32.22 11.37 -30.36
C PHE A 98 31.44 10.60 -29.27
N PRO A 99 30.42 11.17 -28.60
CA PRO A 99 29.55 10.44 -27.67
C PRO A 99 28.92 9.15 -28.22
N ALA A 100 28.77 9.01 -29.55
CA ALA A 100 28.19 7.81 -30.16
C ALA A 100 28.97 6.51 -29.85
N PHE A 101 30.26 6.60 -29.45
CA PHE A 101 31.05 5.44 -29.03
C PHE A 101 30.45 4.69 -27.83
N MET A 102 29.58 5.33 -27.02
CA MET A 102 28.86 4.66 -25.92
C MET A 102 27.94 3.53 -26.42
N LEU A 103 27.42 3.62 -27.65
CA LEU A 103 26.48 2.63 -28.21
C LEU A 103 27.13 1.24 -28.38
N PRO A 104 28.27 1.07 -29.11
CA PRO A 104 28.92 -0.23 -29.18
C PRO A 104 29.47 -0.70 -27.83
N PHE A 105 29.90 0.18 -26.92
CA PHE A 105 30.26 -0.23 -25.55
C PHE A 105 29.08 -0.86 -24.80
N PHE A 106 27.87 -0.30 -24.92
CA PHE A 106 26.66 -0.92 -24.36
C PHE A 106 26.37 -2.29 -25.00
N VAL A 107 26.53 -2.43 -26.32
CA VAL A 107 26.34 -3.73 -27.01
C VAL A 107 27.35 -4.78 -26.53
N ILE A 108 28.60 -4.39 -26.24
CA ILE A 108 29.59 -5.29 -25.60
C ILE A 108 29.10 -5.74 -24.21
N MET A 109 28.54 -4.83 -23.39
CA MET A 109 27.99 -5.21 -22.09
C MET A 109 26.81 -6.19 -22.19
N VAL A 110 25.91 -5.99 -23.17
CA VAL A 110 24.82 -6.94 -23.46
C VAL A 110 25.38 -8.30 -23.87
N GLY A 111 26.33 -8.34 -24.81
CA GLY A 111 26.94 -9.59 -25.28
C GLY A 111 27.66 -10.37 -24.17
N LEU A 112 28.44 -9.67 -23.33
CA LEU A 112 29.11 -10.26 -22.17
C LEU A 112 28.14 -10.81 -21.11
N GLN A 113 26.94 -10.21 -20.97
CA GLN A 113 25.90 -10.69 -20.08
C GLN A 113 25.16 -11.92 -20.63
N MET A 114 24.91 -11.96 -21.94
CA MET A 114 24.36 -13.15 -22.62
C MET A 114 25.32 -14.33 -22.55
N MET A 115 26.63 -14.10 -22.67
CA MET A 115 27.68 -15.10 -22.45
C MET A 115 27.84 -15.51 -20.98
N HIS A 116 27.07 -14.93 -20.05
CA HIS A 116 27.18 -15.09 -18.59
C HIS A 116 28.59 -14.81 -18.01
N ALA A 117 29.42 -14.05 -18.73
CA ALA A 117 30.75 -13.67 -18.28
C ALA A 117 30.70 -12.63 -17.16
N TYR A 118 29.73 -11.70 -17.22
CA TYR A 118 29.47 -10.69 -16.21
C TYR A 118 27.98 -10.57 -15.91
N LYS A 119 27.63 -10.31 -14.64
CA LYS A 119 26.27 -9.95 -14.24
C LYS A 119 26.19 -8.45 -14.00
N VAL A 120 25.59 -7.72 -14.94
CA VAL A 120 25.30 -6.29 -14.81
C VAL A 120 23.80 -6.03 -14.91
N ASN A 121 23.36 -4.86 -14.45
CA ASN A 121 21.97 -4.43 -14.62
C ASN A 121 21.88 -3.59 -15.90
N LEU A 122 21.50 -4.23 -17.02
CA LEU A 122 21.42 -3.57 -18.33
C LEU A 122 20.54 -2.32 -18.33
N TRP A 123 19.44 -2.33 -17.58
CA TRP A 123 18.54 -1.17 -17.50
C TRP A 123 19.19 0.04 -16.82
N LYS A 124 19.89 -0.15 -15.69
CA LYS A 124 20.65 0.92 -15.03
C LYS A 124 21.73 1.49 -15.97
N TRP A 125 22.48 0.61 -16.64
CA TRP A 125 23.56 1.02 -17.55
C TRP A 125 23.07 1.69 -18.83
N PHE A 126 21.96 1.23 -19.41
CA PHE A 126 21.33 1.80 -20.60
C PHE A 126 20.92 3.26 -20.39
N PHE A 127 20.16 3.53 -19.32
CA PHE A 127 19.75 4.90 -18.99
C PHE A 127 20.95 5.79 -18.63
N CYS A 128 21.92 5.27 -17.87
CA CYS A 128 23.14 6.00 -17.55
C CYS A 128 23.92 6.41 -18.82
N MET A 129 24.13 5.47 -19.76
CA MET A 129 24.86 5.75 -20.99
C MET A 129 24.10 6.70 -21.93
N ILE A 130 22.77 6.62 -22.02
CA ILE A 130 21.98 7.55 -22.81
C ILE A 130 22.05 8.97 -22.26
N VAL A 131 21.88 9.16 -20.94
CA VAL A 131 21.98 10.49 -20.31
C VAL A 131 23.36 11.10 -20.55
N VAL A 132 24.43 10.32 -20.34
CA VAL A 132 25.81 10.76 -20.62
C VAL A 132 25.99 11.10 -22.10
N MET A 133 25.52 10.24 -23.02
CA MET A 133 25.68 10.43 -24.46
C MET A 133 24.98 11.72 -24.96
N LEU A 134 23.75 11.96 -24.51
CA LEU A 134 22.98 13.16 -24.88
C LEU A 134 23.61 14.43 -24.28
N TRP A 135 23.97 14.41 -22.99
CA TRP A 135 24.61 15.55 -22.33
C TRP A 135 25.98 15.86 -22.95
N MET A 136 26.80 14.85 -23.22
CA MET A 136 28.09 15.02 -23.90
C MET A 136 27.91 15.49 -25.34
N SER A 137 26.87 15.07 -26.07
CA SER A 137 26.58 15.53 -27.44
C SER A 137 26.34 17.05 -27.47
N VAL A 138 25.50 17.59 -26.57
CA VAL A 138 25.28 19.05 -26.48
C VAL A 138 26.54 19.77 -25.99
N THR A 139 27.22 19.22 -24.97
CA THR A 139 28.43 19.81 -24.38
C THR A 139 29.58 19.88 -25.40
N PHE A 140 29.79 18.83 -26.20
CA PHE A 140 30.84 18.79 -27.21
C PHE A 140 30.53 19.72 -28.39
N ALA A 141 29.26 19.81 -28.80
CA ALA A 141 28.85 20.76 -29.83
C ALA A 141 29.04 22.23 -29.41
N LYS A 142 28.85 22.55 -28.12
CA LYS A 142 29.03 23.89 -27.58
C LYS A 142 30.50 24.25 -27.31
N PHE A 143 31.24 23.39 -26.62
CA PHE A 143 32.57 23.73 -26.09
C PHE A 143 33.73 23.17 -26.90
N ILE A 144 33.59 22.01 -27.56
CA ILE A 144 34.69 21.38 -28.31
C ILE A 144 34.67 21.78 -29.79
N ALA A 145 33.49 21.95 -30.40
CA ALA A 145 33.39 22.35 -31.80
C ALA A 145 34.13 23.67 -32.14
N PRO A 146 34.08 24.74 -31.30
CA PRO A 146 34.84 25.97 -31.56
C PRO A 146 36.36 25.80 -31.44
N ILE A 147 36.82 24.79 -30.68
CA ILE A 147 38.25 24.50 -30.45
C ILE A 147 38.83 23.63 -31.58
N MET A 148 37.98 22.87 -32.28
CA MET A 148 38.37 21.95 -33.36
C MET A 148 37.68 22.29 -34.70
N PRO A 149 37.88 23.50 -35.26
CA PRO A 149 37.18 23.95 -36.47
C PRO A 149 37.56 23.17 -37.73
N ASN A 150 38.67 22.42 -37.72
CA ASN A 150 39.17 21.65 -38.85
C ASN A 150 38.55 20.23 -38.93
N LEU A 151 37.62 19.87 -38.04
CA LEU A 151 36.90 18.60 -38.13
C LEU A 151 35.79 18.68 -39.18
N ILE A 152 35.70 17.63 -40.01
CA ILE A 152 34.67 17.46 -41.06
C ILE A 152 33.25 17.36 -40.48
N PHE A 153 33.13 16.97 -39.21
CA PHE A 153 31.87 16.82 -38.49
C PHE A 153 31.94 17.58 -37.15
N ASN A 154 30.77 17.97 -36.63
CA ASN A 154 30.72 18.59 -35.30
C ASN A 154 31.04 17.53 -34.21
N PRO A 155 31.97 17.78 -33.26
CA PRO A 155 32.28 16.88 -32.15
C PRO A 155 31.10 16.30 -31.36
N GLY A 156 29.97 17.02 -31.29
CA GLY A 156 28.70 16.58 -30.68
C GLY A 156 27.64 16.09 -31.67
N GLY A 157 27.98 15.96 -32.95
CA GLY A 157 27.10 15.58 -34.06
C GLY A 157 26.06 16.64 -34.42
N LYS A 158 25.22 16.39 -35.44
CA LYS A 158 24.13 17.32 -35.79
C LYS A 158 23.07 17.39 -34.69
N HIS A 159 22.87 16.33 -33.89
CA HIS A 159 22.01 16.38 -32.70
C HIS A 159 22.48 17.45 -31.72
N GLY A 160 23.75 17.41 -31.30
CA GLY A 160 24.31 18.37 -30.35
C GLY A 160 24.24 19.79 -30.89
N LEU A 161 24.62 19.99 -32.15
CA LEU A 161 24.57 21.30 -32.81
C LEU A 161 23.14 21.86 -32.89
N PHE A 162 22.16 21.04 -33.28
CA PHE A 162 20.75 21.44 -33.33
C PHE A 162 20.24 21.85 -31.95
N VAL A 163 20.53 21.07 -30.90
CA VAL A 163 20.09 21.38 -29.53
C VAL A 163 20.75 22.66 -29.01
N VAL A 164 22.05 22.88 -29.28
CA VAL A 164 22.75 24.13 -28.94
C VAL A 164 22.07 25.32 -29.63
N GLN A 165 21.88 25.26 -30.95
CA GLN A 165 21.26 26.34 -31.72
C GLN A 165 19.84 26.68 -31.21
N ASN A 166 18.99 25.67 -30.99
CA ASN A 166 17.62 25.91 -30.51
C ASN A 166 17.60 26.48 -29.08
N LEU A 167 18.41 25.94 -28.15
CA LEU A 167 18.40 26.41 -26.76
C LEU A 167 19.08 27.77 -26.58
N GLU A 168 20.13 28.08 -27.35
CA GLU A 168 20.75 29.42 -27.32
C GLU A 168 19.85 30.48 -27.97
N ASN A 169 19.04 30.14 -28.97
CA ASN A 169 18.03 31.05 -29.52
C ASN A 169 16.91 31.39 -28.52
N ILE A 170 16.63 30.51 -27.55
CA ILE A 170 15.55 30.71 -26.55
C ILE A 170 16.08 31.37 -25.26
N ILE A 171 17.23 30.91 -24.74
CA ILE A 171 17.73 31.26 -23.39
C ILE A 171 19.10 31.97 -23.44
N GLY A 172 19.71 32.10 -24.62
CA GLY A 172 21.03 32.70 -24.81
C GLY A 172 22.21 31.77 -24.43
N PRO A 173 23.43 32.05 -24.96
CA PRO A 173 24.60 31.23 -24.67
C PRO A 173 24.95 31.07 -23.18
N PRO A 174 24.84 32.10 -22.31
CA PRO A 174 25.09 31.93 -20.87
C PRO A 174 24.06 31.01 -20.19
N GLY A 175 22.79 31.09 -20.59
CA GLY A 175 21.72 30.26 -20.05
C GLY A 175 21.93 28.78 -20.33
N LEU A 176 22.29 28.42 -21.57
CA LEU A 176 22.63 27.04 -21.91
C LEU A 176 23.88 26.54 -21.15
N THR A 177 24.88 27.40 -20.89
CA THR A 177 26.03 27.03 -20.05
C THR A 177 25.60 26.68 -18.63
N ALA A 178 24.73 27.49 -18.02
CA ALA A 178 24.22 27.24 -16.68
C ALA A 178 23.39 25.94 -16.59
N ILE A 179 22.55 25.66 -17.60
CA ILE A 179 21.77 24.42 -17.68
C ILE A 179 22.69 23.20 -17.79
N LEU A 180 23.69 23.23 -18.67
CA LEU A 180 24.63 22.12 -18.82
C LEU A 180 25.43 21.86 -17.54
N PHE A 181 25.85 22.91 -16.83
CA PHE A 181 26.54 22.79 -15.55
C PHE A 181 25.62 22.22 -14.45
N PHE A 182 24.39 22.71 -14.34
CA PHE A 182 23.41 22.20 -13.37
C PHE A 182 23.11 20.71 -13.60
N VAL A 183 22.86 20.30 -14.85
CA VAL A 183 22.64 18.89 -15.22
C VAL A 183 23.88 18.05 -14.91
N ALA A 184 25.09 18.56 -15.13
CA ALA A 184 26.32 17.87 -14.77
C ALA A 184 26.46 17.65 -13.25
N VAL A 185 26.17 18.68 -12.44
CA VAL A 185 26.21 18.59 -10.97
C VAL A 185 25.14 17.62 -10.45
N ALA A 186 23.91 17.72 -10.94
CA ALA A 186 22.83 16.80 -10.58
C ALA A 186 23.18 15.34 -10.93
N PHE A 187 23.74 15.11 -12.13
CA PHE A 187 24.16 13.79 -12.57
C PHE A 187 25.37 13.26 -11.80
N LEU A 188 26.38 14.09 -11.50
CA LEU A 188 27.52 13.70 -10.66
C LEU A 188 27.07 13.34 -9.23
N THR A 189 26.10 14.08 -8.68
CA THR A 189 25.50 13.79 -7.36
C THR A 189 24.76 12.45 -7.36
N TYR A 190 24.04 12.14 -8.44
CA TYR A 190 23.41 10.83 -8.65
C TYR A 190 24.45 9.70 -8.81
N LEU A 191 25.56 9.95 -9.51
CA LEU A 191 26.62 8.94 -9.68
C LEU A 191 27.40 8.65 -8.39
N THR A 192 27.62 9.64 -7.52
CA THR A 192 28.46 9.49 -6.32
C THR A 192 27.95 8.43 -5.33
N THR A 193 26.64 8.16 -5.28
CA THR A 193 26.04 7.25 -4.29
C THR A 193 26.16 5.77 -4.67
N GLU A 194 26.07 5.40 -5.95
CA GLU A 194 26.13 3.98 -6.39
C GLU A 194 27.27 3.65 -7.38
N THR A 195 27.86 4.64 -8.06
CA THR A 195 28.71 4.34 -9.24
C THR A 195 30.17 4.13 -8.87
N ILE A 196 30.64 4.75 -7.78
CA ILE A 196 32.03 4.63 -7.30
C ILE A 196 32.38 3.16 -7.02
N THR A 197 31.46 2.39 -6.42
CA THR A 197 31.60 0.95 -6.15
C THR A 197 31.68 0.10 -7.41
N ILE A 198 31.03 0.51 -8.50
CA ILE A 198 30.98 -0.23 -9.77
C ILE A 198 32.18 0.11 -10.66
N ILE A 199 32.55 1.39 -10.77
CA ILE A 199 33.77 1.83 -11.47
C ILE A 199 35.01 1.23 -10.81
N ARG A 200 35.07 1.16 -9.47
CA ARG A 200 36.15 0.50 -8.72
C ARG A 200 36.26 -1.00 -9.02
N LYS A 201 35.15 -1.69 -9.32
CA LYS A 201 35.15 -3.09 -9.79
C LYS A 201 35.56 -3.23 -11.26
N ALA A 202 35.15 -2.30 -12.12
CA ALA A 202 35.48 -2.34 -13.55
C ALA A 202 36.96 -2.01 -13.82
N LEU A 203 37.55 -1.10 -13.06
CA LEU A 203 38.96 -0.68 -13.20
C LEU A 203 39.98 -1.66 -12.63
N ASN A 204 39.58 -2.72 -11.93
CA ASN A 204 40.50 -3.67 -11.30
C ASN A 204 40.30 -5.13 -11.78
N PRO A 205 40.53 -5.43 -13.08
CA PRO A 205 40.22 -6.73 -13.69
C PRO A 205 41.15 -7.88 -13.27
N ILE A 206 42.28 -7.57 -12.61
CA ILE A 206 43.37 -8.53 -12.35
C ILE A 206 42.96 -9.60 -11.33
N GLY A 207 42.12 -9.26 -10.35
CA GLY A 207 41.67 -10.19 -9.29
C GLY A 207 40.78 -11.35 -9.77
N TYR A 208 40.18 -11.25 -10.97
CA TYR A 208 39.33 -12.31 -11.51
C TYR A 208 40.07 -13.32 -12.39
N ILE A 209 41.28 -12.99 -12.86
CA ILE A 209 42.04 -13.83 -13.80
C ILE A 209 42.94 -14.83 -13.04
N SER A 210 43.48 -14.48 -11.87
CA SER A 210 44.36 -15.40 -11.11
C SER A 210 43.62 -16.61 -10.52
N ASN A 211 42.29 -16.55 -10.36
CA ASN A 211 41.49 -17.67 -9.82
C ASN A 211 41.04 -18.68 -10.88
N LYS A 212 41.46 -18.56 -12.15
CA LYS A 212 41.05 -19.49 -13.22
C LYS A 212 42.17 -20.09 -14.08
N VAL A 213 43.43 -19.94 -13.68
CA VAL A 213 44.55 -20.73 -14.20
C VAL A 213 45.34 -21.30 -13.03
N LYS A 214 45.34 -22.63 -12.87
CA LYS A 214 46.25 -23.30 -11.94
C LYS A 214 47.67 -23.22 -12.50
N PHE A 215 48.53 -22.40 -11.89
CA PHE A 215 49.97 -22.57 -11.98
C PHE A 215 50.53 -22.87 -10.60
N GLU A 216 51.23 -24.00 -10.51
CA GLU A 216 51.79 -24.56 -9.29
C GLU A 216 53.30 -24.31 -9.28
N ILE A 217 53.74 -23.27 -8.57
CA ILE A 217 55.16 -23.01 -8.28
C ILE A 217 55.30 -22.60 -6.81
N THR A 218 56.39 -23.04 -6.20
CA THR A 218 56.64 -23.07 -4.75
C THR A 218 57.32 -21.81 -4.19
N ASN A 219 57.22 -21.70 -2.85
CA ASN A 219 58.03 -20.91 -1.90
C ASN A 219 57.74 -19.41 -1.63
N HIS A 220 57.49 -19.19 -0.32
CA HIS A 220 57.87 -18.08 0.56
C HIS A 220 57.54 -16.61 0.21
N GLY A 221 56.67 -16.03 1.06
CA GLY A 221 57.20 -15.17 2.13
C GLY A 221 56.81 -13.68 2.10
N LYS A 222 56.24 -13.21 3.23
CA LYS A 222 56.02 -11.79 3.60
C LYS A 222 55.22 -10.91 2.61
N ASN A 223 53.92 -10.79 2.86
CA ASN A 223 53.33 -9.57 3.45
C ASN A 223 51.81 -9.77 3.59
N LYS A 224 51.35 -9.93 4.83
CA LYS A 224 49.92 -10.16 5.14
C LYS A 224 49.36 -9.22 6.22
N LYS A 225 50.17 -8.27 6.73
CA LYS A 225 49.75 -7.32 7.78
C LYS A 225 49.35 -5.94 7.24
N ASP A 226 49.85 -5.55 6.07
CA ASP A 226 49.53 -4.24 5.49
C ASP A 226 48.15 -4.25 4.79
N THR A 227 47.68 -5.41 4.33
CA THR A 227 46.37 -5.56 3.67
C THR A 227 45.21 -5.49 4.67
N GLU A 228 45.32 -6.21 5.80
CA GLU A 228 44.24 -6.34 6.79
C GLU A 228 43.94 -4.98 7.47
N ALA A 229 44.96 -4.17 7.77
CA ALA A 229 44.79 -2.82 8.33
C ALA A 229 44.17 -1.81 7.36
N ILE A 230 44.34 -2.01 6.04
CA ILE A 230 43.73 -1.18 5.00
C ILE A 230 42.27 -1.62 4.77
N ASP A 231 41.98 -2.92 4.79
CA ASP A 231 40.63 -3.45 4.64
C ASP A 231 39.72 -3.09 5.84
N GLU A 232 40.23 -3.08 7.08
CA GLU A 232 39.48 -2.57 8.25
C GLU A 232 39.20 -1.06 8.17
N ALA A 233 40.15 -0.27 7.67
CA ALA A 233 39.92 1.16 7.44
C ALA A 233 38.87 1.42 6.34
N TYR A 234 38.78 0.57 5.32
CA TYR A 234 37.74 0.66 4.29
C TYR A 234 36.38 0.12 4.72
N ALA A 235 36.32 -0.88 5.62
CA ALA A 235 35.07 -1.38 6.17
C ALA A 235 34.37 -0.32 7.05
N ASN A 236 35.13 0.35 7.91
CA ASN A 236 34.60 1.37 8.83
C ASN A 236 34.19 2.69 8.15
N ALA A 237 34.61 2.93 6.91
CA ALA A 237 34.18 4.07 6.10
C ALA A 237 32.95 3.78 5.21
N ALA A 238 32.41 2.55 5.24
CA ALA A 238 31.38 2.10 4.32
C ALA A 238 29.93 2.20 4.84
N TYR A 239 29.71 2.52 6.13
CA TYR A 239 28.37 2.68 6.70
C TYR A 239 28.24 3.86 7.67
N GLY A 240 27.51 4.87 7.20
CA GLY A 240 27.02 6.04 7.93
C GLY A 240 26.49 7.07 6.93
N SER A 241 25.23 7.52 6.95
CA SER A 241 24.13 7.24 7.90
C SER A 241 22.75 7.53 7.27
N SER A 242 21.87 6.52 7.24
CA SER A 242 20.41 6.58 7.06
C SER A 242 19.90 5.13 7.18
N ASP A 243 18.97 4.75 8.04
CA ASP A 243 17.99 5.54 8.79
C ASP A 243 17.94 5.19 10.29
N GLU A 244 17.40 6.12 11.08
CA GLU A 244 16.83 5.80 12.40
C GLU A 244 15.50 5.07 12.21
N GLU A 245 15.34 3.87 12.79
CA GLU A 245 14.07 3.50 13.44
C GLU A 245 14.31 2.38 14.47
N GLU A 246 13.50 2.39 15.53
CA GLU A 246 13.72 1.63 16.76
C GLU A 246 13.32 0.16 16.65
N GLU A 247 14.14 -0.76 17.20
CA GLU A 247 13.74 -2.15 17.44
C GLU A 247 13.65 -2.42 18.95
N TYR A 248 12.41 -2.67 19.43
CA TYR A 248 12.16 -3.15 20.79
C TYR A 248 12.50 -4.64 20.89
N LYS A 249 13.19 -5.05 21.97
CA LYS A 249 13.41 -6.45 22.34
C LYS A 249 12.53 -6.83 23.54
N GLU A 250 12.05 -8.07 23.56
CA GLU A 250 11.65 -8.78 24.79
C GLU A 250 12.71 -9.84 25.16
N ASP A 251 12.73 -10.21 26.43
CA ASP A 251 13.83 -10.91 27.12
C ASP A 251 13.86 -12.44 26.96
N GLU A 252 15.08 -13.00 27.04
CA GLU A 252 15.44 -14.19 27.86
C GLU A 252 16.95 -14.53 27.70
N PRO A 253 17.60 -15.25 28.64
CA PRO A 253 17.57 -15.10 30.09
C PRO A 253 18.99 -14.77 30.64
N ALA A 254 19.08 -14.31 31.90
CA ALA A 254 20.36 -13.95 32.52
C ALA A 254 21.28 -15.17 32.75
N LYS A 255 22.59 -15.00 32.52
CA LYS A 255 23.61 -16.01 32.84
C LYS A 255 24.79 -15.38 33.61
N VAL A 256 25.01 -15.90 34.81
CA VAL A 256 26.04 -15.47 35.77
C VAL A 256 27.41 -16.02 35.38
N ILE A 257 28.48 -15.24 35.57
CA ILE A 257 29.83 -15.75 35.87
C ILE A 257 30.45 -14.87 36.97
N ASP A 258 31.08 -15.53 37.93
CA ASP A 258 31.65 -14.98 39.16
C ASP A 258 32.90 -14.10 38.96
N LEU A 259 33.17 -13.24 39.95
CA LEU A 259 34.53 -12.79 40.26
C LEU A 259 34.95 -13.38 41.61
N ASP A 260 35.72 -14.46 41.58
CA ASP A 260 36.50 -14.89 42.74
C ASP A 260 37.65 -13.90 42.98
N LEU A 261 37.75 -13.39 44.21
CA LEU A 261 38.90 -12.64 44.71
C LEU A 261 39.39 -13.33 46.00
N ASP A 262 40.60 -13.89 45.90
CA ASP A 262 41.19 -14.82 46.85
C ASP A 262 41.55 -14.14 48.20
N PRO A 263 41.35 -14.78 49.38
CA PRO A 263 41.36 -14.08 50.65
C PRO A 263 42.72 -14.16 51.38
N ASN A 264 43.66 -13.26 51.06
CA ASN A 264 44.69 -12.81 52.02
C ASN A 264 45.54 -11.62 51.50
N GLN A 265 45.19 -10.38 51.88
CA GLN A 265 46.21 -9.35 52.15
C GLN A 265 45.65 -8.19 52.99
N THR A 266 46.39 -7.84 54.05
CA THR A 266 46.04 -6.83 55.06
C THR A 266 46.75 -5.48 54.78
N PHE A 267 46.55 -4.51 55.68
CA PHE A 267 47.21 -3.20 55.88
C PHE A 267 46.46 -1.97 55.30
N ALA A 268 46.32 -0.82 55.99
CA ALA A 268 46.32 -0.51 57.44
C ALA A 268 45.85 0.95 57.73
N LYS A 269 44.79 1.14 58.55
CA LYS A 269 44.48 2.32 59.41
C LYS A 269 44.27 3.74 58.76
N PRO A 270 43.75 4.78 59.49
CA PRO A 270 43.16 4.80 60.85
C PRO A 270 41.78 5.52 61.05
N ALA A 271 41.11 5.13 62.15
CA ALA A 271 40.32 5.96 63.11
C ALA A 271 39.03 6.72 62.70
N ALA A 272 37.98 6.44 63.50
CA ALA A 272 36.88 7.36 63.83
C ALA A 272 36.87 7.64 65.36
N PRO A 273 36.23 8.72 65.86
CA PRO A 273 36.19 9.06 67.28
C PRO A 273 35.21 8.18 68.08
N VAL A 274 35.40 8.19 69.40
CA VAL A 274 34.70 7.36 70.40
C VAL A 274 33.53 8.12 71.03
N ASP A 275 32.45 7.42 71.37
CA ASP A 275 31.63 7.70 72.56
C ASP A 275 31.25 6.34 73.22
N PRO A 276 31.14 6.20 74.56
CA PRO A 276 31.43 4.93 75.23
C PRO A 276 30.23 4.15 75.81
N THR A 277 30.43 2.82 75.94
CA THR A 277 29.81 1.89 76.93
C THR A 277 28.27 1.68 76.89
N ASN A 278 27.63 0.58 77.31
CA ASN A 278 27.95 -0.85 77.64
C ASN A 278 26.56 -1.56 77.76
N GLU A 279 26.35 -2.88 77.74
CA GLU A 279 27.16 -4.10 77.55
C GLU A 279 26.17 -5.28 77.28
N ASN A 280 26.61 -6.36 76.59
CA ASN A 280 26.19 -7.77 76.78
C ASN A 280 24.68 -8.17 76.60
N THR A 281 24.27 -9.41 76.26
CA THR A 281 24.87 -10.63 75.67
C THR A 281 23.71 -11.55 75.25
N GLU A 282 24.00 -12.57 74.42
CA GLU A 282 23.24 -13.84 74.30
C GLU A 282 21.78 -13.81 73.78
N ASP A 283 21.17 -14.93 73.38
CA ASP A 283 21.59 -16.05 72.51
C ASP A 283 20.34 -16.90 72.21
N THR A 284 20.35 -17.73 71.17
CA THR A 284 19.38 -18.80 70.84
C THR A 284 17.93 -18.36 70.49
N GLY A 285 17.20 -19.02 69.60
CA GLY A 285 17.56 -20.10 68.67
C GLY A 285 16.36 -20.96 68.29
N THR A 286 16.33 -21.48 67.05
CA THR A 286 15.74 -22.79 66.62
C THR A 286 14.24 -23.09 66.87
N GLU A 287 13.52 -23.87 66.05
CA GLU A 287 13.60 -24.28 64.63
C GLU A 287 12.33 -25.15 64.33
N ASN A 288 11.95 -25.32 63.04
CA ASN A 288 11.50 -26.57 62.36
C ASN A 288 10.52 -27.60 63.04
N LYS A 289 9.70 -28.43 62.35
CA LYS A 289 9.27 -28.65 60.94
C LYS A 289 8.22 -29.80 60.90
N ASN A 290 7.55 -29.95 59.75
CA ASN A 290 6.99 -31.20 59.17
C ASN A 290 5.92 -31.97 60.00
N GLU A 291 5.01 -32.80 59.51
CA GLU A 291 4.43 -33.31 58.25
C GLU A 291 3.11 -34.02 58.74
N THR A 292 2.12 -34.54 57.99
CA THR A 292 2.19 -35.51 56.88
C THR A 292 0.82 -35.67 56.18
N ILE A 293 0.89 -36.07 54.91
CA ILE A 293 -0.07 -36.75 53.98
C ILE A 293 -1.06 -37.75 54.67
N ALA A 294 -2.25 -38.14 54.17
CA ALA A 294 -3.29 -37.60 53.25
C ALA A 294 -4.47 -38.63 53.12
N VAL A 295 -5.48 -38.33 52.27
CA VAL A 295 -6.52 -39.22 51.68
C VAL A 295 -7.75 -39.61 52.53
N ALA A 296 -8.88 -38.96 52.24
CA ALA A 296 -10.21 -39.58 52.08
C ALA A 296 -11.17 -38.65 51.29
N ASN A 297 -12.20 -39.22 50.66
CA ASN A 297 -13.05 -38.56 49.66
C ASN A 297 -14.13 -37.60 50.20
N SER A 298 -14.51 -36.65 49.33
CA SER A 298 -15.86 -36.13 49.09
C SER A 298 -16.71 -35.60 50.28
N THR A 299 -16.85 -34.27 50.36
CA THR A 299 -18.16 -33.59 50.28
C THR A 299 -17.96 -32.07 50.14
N GLN A 300 -18.47 -31.47 49.06
CA GLN A 300 -18.59 -30.02 48.91
C GLN A 300 -20.08 -29.69 48.91
N ASP A 301 -20.52 -28.95 49.91
CA ASP A 301 -21.74 -28.13 49.90
C ASP A 301 -21.38 -26.86 50.70
N GLU A 302 -21.29 -25.68 50.11
CA GLU A 302 -22.39 -24.88 49.53
C GLU A 302 -23.47 -24.50 50.56
N ASN A 303 -23.27 -23.35 51.22
CA ASN A 303 -24.28 -22.27 51.28
C ASN A 303 -23.78 -21.04 52.08
N MET A 304 -23.21 -20.07 51.38
CA MET A 304 -23.38 -18.66 51.73
C MET A 304 -23.91 -17.96 50.50
N SER A 305 -25.19 -17.59 50.53
CA SER A 305 -25.93 -17.10 49.36
C SER A 305 -25.19 -15.97 48.64
N LEU A 306 -25.22 -15.97 47.31
CA LEU A 306 -24.80 -14.86 46.45
C LEU A 306 -25.38 -13.51 46.91
N ILE A 307 -26.58 -13.51 47.49
CA ILE A 307 -27.24 -12.33 48.08
C ILE A 307 -26.52 -11.85 49.35
N ALA A 308 -25.99 -12.74 50.17
CA ALA A 308 -25.28 -12.40 51.40
C ALA A 308 -23.91 -11.77 51.10
N HIS A 309 -23.17 -12.29 50.12
CA HIS A 309 -21.91 -11.69 49.67
C HIS A 309 -22.13 -10.32 48.99
N GLN A 310 -23.16 -10.20 48.14
CA GLN A 310 -23.52 -8.89 47.54
C GLN A 310 -24.02 -7.87 48.57
N ARG A 311 -24.72 -8.31 49.64
CA ARG A 311 -25.10 -7.42 50.74
C ARG A 311 -23.87 -6.87 51.47
N ALA A 312 -22.93 -7.72 51.87
CA ALA A 312 -21.71 -7.29 52.57
C ALA A 312 -20.90 -6.24 51.77
N LEU A 313 -20.79 -6.41 50.45
CA LEU A 313 -20.12 -5.44 49.57
C LEU A 313 -20.90 -4.13 49.41
N ARG A 314 -22.24 -4.17 49.40
CA ARG A 314 -23.08 -2.96 49.37
C ARG A 314 -23.02 -2.19 50.69
N THR A 315 -23.02 -2.88 51.84
CA THR A 315 -22.92 -2.23 53.15
C THR A 315 -21.62 -1.44 53.29
N LYS A 316 -20.46 -2.04 52.98
CA LYS A 316 -19.17 -1.33 53.00
C LYS A 316 -19.10 -0.13 52.06
N ARG A 317 -19.77 -0.18 50.91
CA ARG A 317 -19.80 0.92 49.95
C ARG A 317 -20.70 2.06 50.41
N ALA A 318 -21.87 1.74 50.97
CA ALA A 318 -22.77 2.71 51.57
C ALA A 318 -22.17 3.39 52.81
N GLU A 319 -21.36 2.69 53.60
CA GLU A 319 -20.63 3.26 54.74
C GLU A 319 -19.58 4.30 54.31
N MET A 320 -18.83 4.05 53.23
CA MET A 320 -17.90 5.05 52.67
C MET A 320 -18.64 6.25 52.05
N GLU A 321 -19.67 6.00 51.23
CA GLU A 321 -20.47 7.06 50.61
C GLU A 321 -21.18 7.93 51.66
N ALA A 322 -21.59 7.36 52.81
CA ALA A 322 -22.14 8.13 53.93
C ALA A 322 -21.11 9.01 54.65
N GLN A 323 -19.86 8.55 54.81
CA GLN A 323 -18.79 9.33 55.42
C GLN A 323 -18.32 10.50 54.54
N GLU A 324 -18.17 10.29 53.23
CA GLU A 324 -17.87 11.39 52.29
C GLU A 324 -18.99 12.43 52.27
N LYS A 325 -20.26 12.00 52.31
CA LYS A 325 -21.39 12.93 52.31
C LYS A 325 -21.51 13.72 53.62
N GLN A 326 -21.27 13.09 54.78
CA GLN A 326 -21.22 13.80 56.07
C GLN A 326 -20.04 14.79 56.14
N ALA A 327 -18.89 14.48 55.55
CA ALA A 327 -17.77 15.41 55.44
C ALA A 327 -18.08 16.61 54.52
N ALA A 328 -18.80 16.38 53.41
CA ALA A 328 -19.22 17.44 52.49
C ALA A 328 -20.34 18.32 53.05
N GLU A 329 -21.32 17.75 53.77
CA GLU A 329 -22.44 18.47 54.36
C GLU A 329 -22.02 19.25 55.63
N ALA A 330 -21.06 18.75 56.41
CA ALA A 330 -20.51 19.47 57.58
C ALA A 330 -19.68 20.71 57.22
N ALA A 331 -19.17 20.81 55.98
CA ALA A 331 -18.42 21.97 55.50
C ALA A 331 -19.31 23.10 54.92
N ALA A 332 -20.62 22.85 54.75
CA ALA A 332 -21.49 23.71 53.95
C ALA A 332 -22.50 24.57 54.74
N ALA A 333 -22.66 24.39 56.07
CA ALA A 333 -23.66 25.11 56.84
C ALA A 333 -23.35 25.28 58.35
N SER A 334 -22.68 26.37 58.72
CA SER A 334 -22.96 27.11 59.98
C SER A 334 -22.33 28.50 59.96
N GLU A 335 -23.17 29.52 59.77
CA GLU A 335 -22.80 30.93 59.92
C GLU A 335 -22.62 31.32 61.40
N HIS A 336 -21.82 32.36 61.68
CA HIS A 336 -22.07 33.20 62.84
C HIS A 336 -21.62 34.67 62.65
N ILE A 337 -22.60 35.51 62.26
CA ILE A 337 -22.93 36.85 62.77
C ILE A 337 -21.78 37.72 63.36
N GLY A 338 -21.53 38.89 62.78
CA GLY A 338 -20.83 40.02 63.41
C GLY A 338 -20.48 41.15 62.42
N MET A 339 -20.81 42.41 62.74
CA MET A 339 -20.81 43.53 61.78
C MET A 339 -19.73 44.60 62.09
N ASP A 340 -19.30 45.29 61.01
CA ASP A 340 -18.90 46.71 60.90
C ASP A 340 -17.43 47.19 60.73
N ILE A 341 -17.26 47.98 59.65
CA ILE A 341 -16.39 49.15 59.40
C ILE A 341 -14.88 48.96 59.05
N SER A 342 -14.68 48.82 57.73
CA SER A 342 -13.70 49.44 56.81
C SER A 342 -12.25 49.83 57.19
N VAL A 343 -11.32 49.45 56.30
CA VAL A 343 -10.19 50.28 55.82
C VAL A 343 -10.13 50.19 54.28
N ALA A 344 -9.62 51.22 53.61
CA ALA A 344 -9.73 51.44 52.17
C ALA A 344 -8.97 50.44 51.26
N ALA A 345 -9.41 50.36 50.01
CA ALA A 345 -8.97 49.38 49.01
C ALA A 345 -7.49 49.44 48.64
N ALA A 346 -6.92 48.26 48.43
CA ALA A 346 -5.83 48.03 47.47
C ALA A 346 -6.40 47.12 46.37
N ASP A 347 -6.08 47.39 45.10
CA ASP A 347 -6.69 46.72 43.95
C ASP A 347 -6.53 45.19 44.00
N GLU A 348 -7.65 44.46 43.90
CA GLU A 348 -7.60 43.01 43.68
C GLU A 348 -6.96 42.71 42.32
N LYS A 349 -5.82 42.03 42.35
CA LYS A 349 -5.19 41.51 41.13
C LYS A 349 -6.01 40.35 40.61
N ALA A 350 -6.52 40.48 39.39
CA ALA A 350 -7.23 39.42 38.70
C ALA A 350 -6.41 38.13 38.63
N THR A 351 -6.96 37.02 39.14
CA THR A 351 -6.38 35.67 39.02
C THR A 351 -6.73 34.99 37.69
N GLY A 352 -6.94 35.78 36.63
CA GLY A 352 -7.32 35.31 35.30
C GLY A 352 -6.35 35.83 34.25
N ASN A 353 -5.59 34.92 33.62
CA ASN A 353 -4.59 35.27 32.59
C ASN A 353 -5.21 35.51 31.19
N THR A 354 -6.54 35.46 31.06
CA THR A 354 -7.25 35.62 29.78
C THR A 354 -8.58 36.38 29.97
N LEU A 355 -8.66 37.57 29.37
CA LEU A 355 -9.89 38.35 29.24
C LEU A 355 -10.67 37.90 27.98
N SER A 356 -11.38 36.78 28.09
CA SER A 356 -12.44 36.43 27.12
C SER A 356 -13.40 35.41 27.69
N ASN A 357 -14.68 35.78 27.83
CA ASN A 357 -15.78 34.83 27.88
C ASN A 357 -15.91 34.17 26.49
N THR A 358 -15.08 33.16 26.24
CA THR A 358 -15.39 32.15 25.24
C THR A 358 -16.12 31.05 25.98
N GLU A 359 -17.41 30.87 25.70
CA GLU A 359 -18.17 29.71 26.19
C GLU A 359 -17.46 28.45 25.68
N VAL A 360 -16.71 27.79 26.55
CA VAL A 360 -16.12 26.50 26.23
C VAL A 360 -17.27 25.51 26.18
N LEU A 361 -17.68 25.11 24.96
CA LEU A 361 -18.63 24.02 24.76
C LEU A 361 -17.99 22.73 25.29
N ASN A 362 -18.22 22.46 26.58
CA ASN A 362 -17.70 21.31 27.31
C ASN A 362 -18.37 19.99 26.90
N THR A 363 -19.45 20.04 26.10
CA THR A 363 -20.10 18.88 25.52
C THR A 363 -19.43 18.53 24.18
N PRO A 364 -18.81 17.36 24.01
CA PRO A 364 -18.21 16.97 22.74
C PRO A 364 -19.26 16.85 21.61
N ILE A 365 -18.90 17.23 20.39
CA ILE A 365 -19.74 17.06 19.20
C ILE A 365 -20.02 15.56 19.01
N ASN A 366 -21.28 15.19 18.93
CA ASN A 366 -21.67 13.82 18.64
C ASN A 366 -21.57 13.55 17.12
N PRO A 367 -20.60 12.72 16.65
CA PRO A 367 -20.41 12.49 15.22
C PRO A 367 -21.58 11.75 14.55
N LYS A 368 -22.53 11.22 15.33
CA LYS A 368 -23.73 10.52 14.84
C LYS A 368 -24.91 11.45 14.57
N GLU A 369 -24.79 12.74 14.88
CA GLU A 369 -25.83 13.73 14.56
C GLU A 369 -25.87 14.04 13.05
N PRO A 370 -27.06 14.28 12.46
CA PRO A 370 -28.38 14.29 13.10
C PRO A 370 -28.99 12.89 13.33
N PHE A 371 -28.42 11.82 12.77
CA PHE A 371 -28.99 10.47 12.75
C PHE A 371 -28.72 9.62 14.00
N THR A 372 -28.87 10.21 15.19
CA THR A 372 -28.61 9.56 16.49
C THR A 372 -29.53 8.36 16.79
N ARG A 373 -30.67 8.26 16.07
CA ARG A 373 -31.63 7.15 16.14
C ARG A 373 -31.31 5.96 15.24
N TYR A 374 -30.25 6.04 14.43
CA TYR A 374 -29.80 4.92 13.59
C TYR A 374 -29.37 3.72 14.46
N LYS A 375 -29.81 2.53 14.05
CA LYS A 375 -29.52 1.24 14.68
C LYS A 375 -28.76 0.36 13.69
N TYR A 376 -27.67 -0.21 14.17
CA TYR A 376 -26.90 -1.20 13.42
C TYR A 376 -27.78 -2.42 13.08
N PRO A 377 -27.56 -3.07 11.91
CA PRO A 377 -28.20 -4.32 11.55
C PRO A 377 -28.11 -5.38 12.66
N VAL A 378 -29.19 -6.16 12.81
CA VAL A 378 -29.35 -7.18 13.86
C VAL A 378 -29.11 -8.59 13.28
N LEU A 379 -28.45 -9.45 14.07
CA LEU A 379 -27.98 -10.77 13.61
C LEU A 379 -29.09 -11.72 13.10
N ASN A 380 -30.35 -11.49 13.47
CA ASN A 380 -31.50 -12.26 12.98
C ASN A 380 -31.86 -11.98 11.51
N LEU A 381 -31.24 -10.98 10.87
CA LEU A 381 -31.33 -10.77 9.42
C LEU A 381 -30.51 -11.82 8.66
N LEU A 382 -29.46 -12.37 9.30
CA LEU A 382 -28.60 -13.42 8.77
C LEU A 382 -29.15 -14.81 9.06
N LYS A 383 -28.79 -15.77 8.21
CA LYS A 383 -29.19 -17.17 8.31
C LYS A 383 -28.23 -17.92 9.22
N LYS A 384 -28.79 -18.63 10.21
CA LYS A 384 -28.08 -19.64 11.00
C LYS A 384 -28.02 -20.95 10.23
N TYR A 385 -26.85 -21.61 10.26
CA TYR A 385 -26.65 -22.91 9.64
C TYR A 385 -26.46 -23.96 10.74
N GLU A 386 -27.15 -25.09 10.65
CA GLU A 386 -27.10 -26.14 11.67
C GLU A 386 -25.71 -26.82 11.75
N ASP A 387 -24.94 -26.78 10.66
CA ASP A 387 -23.56 -27.29 10.53
C ASP A 387 -22.47 -26.30 11.05
N ASP A 388 -22.82 -25.24 11.79
CA ASP A 388 -21.82 -24.29 12.35
C ASP A 388 -20.91 -24.91 13.45
N GLY A 389 -21.22 -26.13 13.92
CA GLY A 389 -20.35 -26.95 14.76
C GLY A 389 -19.49 -27.92 13.94
N VAL A 390 -18.24 -28.16 14.38
CA VAL A 390 -17.34 -29.14 13.72
C VAL A 390 -17.78 -30.55 14.08
N SER A 391 -18.47 -31.22 13.15
CA SER A 391 -18.75 -32.66 13.24
C SER A 391 -17.48 -33.45 12.92
N ILE A 392 -16.86 -34.04 13.94
CA ILE A 392 -15.65 -34.85 13.78
C ILE A 392 -16.04 -36.28 13.39
N ASP A 393 -15.79 -36.67 12.14
CA ASP A 393 -15.78 -38.07 11.73
C ASP A 393 -14.43 -38.69 12.13
N GLU A 394 -14.39 -39.34 13.29
CA GLU A 394 -13.17 -40.01 13.77
C GLU A 394 -12.71 -41.16 12.87
N GLU A 395 -13.62 -41.81 12.11
CA GLU A 395 -13.25 -42.90 11.21
C GLU A 395 -12.54 -42.35 9.96
N GLU A 396 -13.05 -41.26 9.38
CA GLU A 396 -12.38 -40.51 8.31
C GLU A 396 -10.98 -40.08 8.75
N GLN A 397 -10.85 -39.43 9.91
CA GLN A 397 -9.55 -38.91 10.35
C GLN A 397 -8.55 -40.05 10.66
N ARG A 398 -9.03 -41.19 11.17
CA ARG A 398 -8.21 -42.38 11.43
C ARG A 398 -7.77 -43.07 10.14
N ALA A 399 -8.67 -43.18 9.15
CA ALA A 399 -8.35 -43.74 7.84
C ALA A 399 -7.33 -42.88 7.08
N ASN A 400 -7.54 -41.56 7.05
CA ASN A 400 -6.65 -40.61 6.38
C ASN A 400 -5.27 -40.54 7.07
N LYS A 401 -5.22 -40.52 8.41
CA LYS A 401 -3.97 -40.69 9.17
C LYS A 401 -3.20 -41.94 8.75
N ASN A 402 -3.86 -43.09 8.67
CA ASN A 402 -3.20 -44.36 8.34
C ASN A 402 -2.68 -44.36 6.89
N ARG A 403 -3.44 -43.84 5.92
CA ARG A 403 -2.99 -43.67 4.52
C ARG A 403 -1.77 -42.77 4.42
N ILE A 404 -1.74 -41.64 5.13
CA ILE A 404 -0.59 -40.73 5.15
C ILE A 404 0.67 -41.45 5.68
N ILE A 405 0.54 -42.24 6.76
CA ILE A 405 1.63 -43.05 7.31
C ILE A 405 2.14 -44.05 6.26
N GLU A 406 1.22 -44.77 5.61
CA GLU A 406 1.53 -45.81 4.62
C GLU A 406 2.26 -45.23 3.39
N VAL A 407 1.75 -44.14 2.80
CA VAL A 407 2.38 -43.49 1.64
C VAL A 407 3.77 -42.98 1.99
N LEU A 408 3.92 -42.25 3.09
CA LEU A 408 5.23 -41.75 3.52
C LEU A 408 6.21 -42.93 3.77
N GLY A 409 5.74 -44.01 4.39
CA GLY A 409 6.51 -45.24 4.59
C GLY A 409 6.98 -45.87 3.27
N ASN A 410 6.09 -46.02 2.29
CA ASN A 410 6.37 -46.62 0.98
C ASN A 410 7.45 -45.85 0.19
N PHE A 411 7.47 -44.52 0.32
CA PHE A 411 8.52 -43.68 -0.29
C PHE A 411 9.78 -43.54 0.60
N GLY A 412 9.89 -44.27 1.71
CA GLY A 412 11.05 -44.22 2.61
C GLY A 412 11.16 -42.90 3.37
N VAL A 413 10.04 -42.39 3.88
CA VAL A 413 9.95 -41.26 4.81
C VAL A 413 9.41 -41.77 6.14
N GLN A 414 10.26 -41.86 7.15
CA GLN A 414 9.83 -42.23 8.49
C GLN A 414 9.33 -41.00 9.26
N ILE A 415 8.24 -41.17 10.02
CA ILE A 415 7.65 -40.14 10.88
C ILE A 415 7.64 -40.61 12.33
N LYS A 416 7.79 -39.66 13.27
CA LYS A 416 7.83 -39.93 14.71
C LYS A 416 6.45 -39.81 15.35
N THR A 417 5.68 -38.79 14.97
CA THR A 417 4.32 -38.53 15.47
C THR A 417 3.47 -37.83 14.41
N ILE A 418 2.16 -38.06 14.45
CA ILE A 418 1.15 -37.35 13.65
C ILE A 418 -0.03 -36.94 14.53
N ARG A 419 -0.45 -35.68 14.45
CA ARG A 419 -1.62 -35.09 15.14
C ARG A 419 -2.56 -34.50 14.10
N ALA A 420 -3.87 -34.59 14.33
CA ALA A 420 -4.88 -34.02 13.44
C ALA A 420 -5.65 -32.90 14.16
N THR A 421 -5.82 -31.77 13.49
CA THR A 421 -6.66 -30.64 13.94
C THR A 421 -7.74 -30.41 12.90
N VAL A 422 -8.99 -30.72 13.24
CA VAL A 422 -10.13 -30.64 12.32
C VAL A 422 -10.67 -29.22 12.26
N GLY A 423 -10.63 -28.61 11.08
CA GLY A 423 -11.25 -27.32 10.78
C GLY A 423 -12.57 -27.49 9.99
N PRO A 424 -13.24 -26.38 9.61
CA PRO A 424 -14.55 -26.43 8.95
C PRO A 424 -14.55 -27.14 7.59
N THR A 425 -13.51 -26.90 6.77
CA THR A 425 -13.41 -27.41 5.39
C THR A 425 -12.20 -28.30 5.13
N ILE A 426 -11.20 -28.24 6.01
CA ILE A 426 -9.96 -29.03 5.95
C ILE A 426 -9.55 -29.52 7.34
N THR A 427 -8.78 -30.61 7.37
CA THR A 427 -8.06 -31.08 8.55
C THR A 427 -6.56 -30.88 8.35
N LEU A 428 -5.90 -30.28 9.34
CA LEU A 428 -4.45 -30.13 9.37
C LEU A 428 -3.82 -31.34 10.08
N TYR A 429 -3.02 -32.10 9.36
CA TYR A 429 -2.19 -33.17 9.90
C TYR A 429 -0.79 -32.65 10.19
N GLU A 430 -0.46 -32.38 11.46
CA GLU A 430 0.88 -32.02 11.91
C GLU A 430 1.74 -33.27 12.09
N ILE A 431 2.85 -33.34 11.37
CA ILE A 431 3.76 -34.49 11.28
C ILE A 431 5.15 -34.09 11.78
N GLN A 432 5.73 -34.90 12.66
CA GLN A 432 7.15 -34.78 13.02
C GLN A 432 7.96 -35.80 12.18
N PRO A 433 8.82 -35.37 11.24
CA PRO A 433 9.70 -36.28 10.52
C PRO A 433 10.78 -36.88 11.45
N ALA A 434 11.30 -38.06 11.08
CA ALA A 434 12.48 -38.63 11.71
C ALA A 434 13.78 -37.86 11.32
N GLU A 435 14.83 -38.04 12.11
CA GLU A 435 16.14 -37.41 11.85
C GLU A 435 16.72 -37.83 10.49
N GLY A 436 17.38 -36.90 9.79
CA GLY A 436 17.95 -37.12 8.46
C GLY A 436 16.96 -37.06 7.28
N VAL A 437 15.65 -36.99 7.52
CA VAL A 437 14.64 -36.85 6.46
C VAL A 437 14.68 -35.44 5.85
N ARG A 438 14.95 -35.34 4.54
CA ARG A 438 14.94 -34.06 3.82
C ARG A 438 13.51 -33.56 3.59
N ILE A 439 13.22 -32.32 3.98
CA ILE A 439 11.91 -31.66 3.79
C ILE A 439 11.46 -31.69 2.31
N SER A 440 12.38 -31.48 1.37
CA SER A 440 12.08 -31.52 -0.08
C SER A 440 11.54 -32.87 -0.54
N LYS A 441 11.90 -33.98 0.12
CA LYS A 441 11.39 -35.31 -0.20
C LYS A 441 9.90 -35.42 0.11
N ILE A 442 9.46 -34.86 1.24
CA ILE A 442 8.04 -34.85 1.64
C ILE A 442 7.23 -33.92 0.74
N LYS A 443 7.76 -32.73 0.44
CA LYS A 443 7.09 -31.75 -0.44
C LYS A 443 6.88 -32.27 -1.87
N ASN A 444 7.75 -33.16 -2.35
CA ASN A 444 7.61 -33.76 -3.67
C ASN A 444 6.57 -34.91 -3.73
N LEU A 445 6.06 -35.39 -2.59
CA LEU A 445 5.03 -36.44 -2.51
C LEU A 445 3.60 -35.86 -2.47
N GLU A 446 3.43 -34.57 -2.77
CA GLU A 446 2.13 -33.89 -2.68
C GLU A 446 1.06 -34.57 -3.54
N ASP A 447 1.37 -34.85 -4.81
CA ASP A 447 0.46 -35.51 -5.76
C ASP A 447 0.19 -36.97 -5.38
N ASP A 448 1.20 -37.72 -4.91
CA ASP A 448 1.07 -39.13 -4.50
C ASP A 448 0.17 -39.29 -3.26
N ILE A 449 0.34 -38.40 -2.27
CA ILE A 449 -0.50 -38.39 -1.06
C ILE A 449 -1.92 -37.94 -1.41
N ALA A 450 -2.10 -36.95 -2.28
CA ALA A 450 -3.42 -36.54 -2.75
C ALA A 450 -4.17 -37.67 -3.47
N LEU A 451 -3.47 -38.43 -4.33
CA LEU A 451 -4.00 -39.58 -5.04
C LEU A 451 -4.41 -40.71 -4.08
N SER A 452 -3.58 -41.03 -3.09
CA SER A 452 -3.87 -42.07 -2.08
C SER A 452 -5.07 -41.72 -1.19
N LEU A 453 -5.24 -40.44 -0.86
CA LEU A 453 -6.37 -39.94 -0.08
C LEU A 453 -7.65 -39.75 -0.91
N ALA A 454 -7.59 -39.95 -2.25
CA ALA A 454 -8.66 -39.60 -3.19
C ALA A 454 -9.14 -38.14 -3.07
N ALA A 455 -8.24 -37.24 -2.66
CA ALA A 455 -8.54 -35.84 -2.42
C ALA A 455 -8.53 -35.02 -3.71
N LEU A 456 -9.32 -33.93 -3.75
CA LEU A 456 -9.30 -32.93 -4.84
C LEU A 456 -7.97 -32.14 -4.94
N GLY A 457 -7.06 -32.38 -4.01
CA GLY A 457 -5.77 -31.71 -3.82
C GLY A 457 -5.45 -31.61 -2.33
N ILE A 458 -4.16 -31.55 -1.99
CA ILE A 458 -3.68 -31.29 -0.62
C ILE A 458 -2.70 -30.12 -0.65
N ARG A 459 -2.32 -29.60 0.52
CA ARG A 459 -1.26 -28.58 0.63
C ARG A 459 -0.29 -28.93 1.75
N ILE A 460 1.01 -28.94 1.43
CA ILE A 460 2.08 -29.26 2.40
C ILE A 460 2.77 -27.96 2.86
N ILE A 461 2.64 -27.65 4.15
CA ILE A 461 3.34 -26.56 4.85
C ILE A 461 4.60 -27.15 5.50
N ALA A 462 5.78 -26.77 5.04
CA ALA A 462 7.03 -27.33 5.56
C ALA A 462 8.18 -26.31 5.58
N PRO A 463 8.78 -26.03 6.75
CA PRO A 463 8.29 -26.36 8.11
C PRO A 463 7.06 -25.51 8.49
N ILE A 464 6.33 -25.92 9.54
CA ILE A 464 5.36 -25.04 10.22
C ILE A 464 6.15 -24.01 11.06
N PRO A 465 5.91 -22.70 10.90
CA PRO A 465 6.53 -21.64 11.70
C PRO A 465 6.39 -21.90 13.21
N GLY A 466 7.49 -21.76 13.94
CA GLY A 466 7.53 -21.96 15.40
C GLY A 466 7.31 -23.39 15.92
N LYS A 467 6.93 -24.37 15.09
CA LYS A 467 6.59 -25.73 15.55
C LYS A 467 7.59 -26.84 15.17
N GLY A 468 8.48 -26.63 14.20
CA GLY A 468 9.46 -27.65 13.78
C GLY A 468 8.87 -28.92 13.14
N THR A 469 7.56 -28.93 12.91
CA THR A 469 6.76 -29.98 12.27
C THR A 469 6.48 -29.64 10.80
N ILE A 470 5.82 -30.56 10.09
CA ILE A 470 5.30 -30.39 8.74
C ILE A 470 3.77 -30.53 8.79
N GLY A 471 3.04 -29.61 8.19
CA GLY A 471 1.58 -29.66 8.08
C GLY A 471 1.15 -30.22 6.74
N ILE A 472 0.23 -31.19 6.73
CA ILE A 472 -0.49 -31.62 5.54
C ILE A 472 -1.96 -31.23 5.70
N GLU A 473 -2.41 -30.27 4.89
CA GLU A 473 -3.80 -29.83 4.85
C GLU A 473 -4.59 -30.73 3.88
N VAL A 474 -5.56 -31.49 4.41
CA VAL A 474 -6.40 -32.43 3.65
C VAL A 474 -7.86 -31.93 3.66
N PRO A 475 -8.57 -31.91 2.52
CA PRO A 475 -10.01 -31.62 2.47
C PRO A 475 -10.84 -32.61 3.30
N ASN A 476 -11.81 -32.12 4.07
CA ASN A 476 -12.80 -32.98 4.74
C ASN A 476 -13.81 -33.52 3.71
N ALA A 477 -14.28 -34.76 3.87
CA ALA A 477 -15.32 -35.35 3.01
C ALA A 477 -16.64 -34.57 3.04
N LYS A 478 -17.07 -34.12 4.24
CA LYS A 478 -18.15 -33.14 4.42
C LYS A 478 -17.54 -31.81 4.87
N ALA A 479 -17.56 -30.81 3.97
CA ALA A 479 -17.10 -29.46 4.27
C ALA A 479 -18.25 -28.60 4.83
N ASN A 480 -18.07 -28.02 6.01
CA ASN A 480 -19.08 -27.19 6.66
C ASN A 480 -19.05 -25.75 6.14
N ILE A 481 -20.22 -25.14 6.02
CA ILE A 481 -20.37 -23.73 5.63
C ILE A 481 -20.02 -22.85 6.84
N VAL A 482 -19.08 -21.92 6.66
CA VAL A 482 -18.83 -20.86 7.64
C VAL A 482 -19.85 -19.76 7.41
N SER A 483 -20.87 -19.67 8.28
CA SER A 483 -21.91 -18.64 8.14
C SER A 483 -21.39 -17.24 8.48
N MET A 484 -21.95 -16.21 7.84
CA MET A 484 -21.70 -14.83 8.23
C MET A 484 -22.24 -14.54 9.64
N GLU A 485 -23.37 -15.15 10.02
CA GLU A 485 -23.93 -15.05 11.38
C GLU A 485 -22.92 -15.50 12.44
N SER A 486 -22.36 -16.71 12.32
CA SER A 486 -21.44 -17.23 13.35
C SER A 486 -20.12 -16.47 13.41
N THR A 487 -19.73 -15.83 12.31
CA THR A 487 -18.55 -14.97 12.24
C THR A 487 -18.79 -13.63 12.96
N LEU A 488 -19.94 -12.97 12.72
CA LEU A 488 -20.31 -11.70 13.36
C LEU A 488 -20.81 -11.85 14.81
N ASN A 489 -21.40 -13.00 15.17
CA ASN A 489 -21.83 -13.33 16.53
C ASN A 489 -20.64 -13.70 17.45
N SER A 490 -19.42 -13.71 16.92
CA SER A 490 -18.23 -13.93 17.74
C SER A 490 -17.95 -12.75 18.68
N LYS A 491 -17.55 -13.05 19.93
CA LYS A 491 -17.09 -12.06 20.91
C LYS A 491 -16.02 -11.12 20.33
N LYS A 492 -15.10 -11.69 19.52
CA LYS A 492 -14.02 -10.99 18.82
C LYS A 492 -14.53 -9.87 17.91
N PHE A 493 -15.64 -10.08 17.19
CA PHE A 493 -16.26 -9.05 16.35
C PHE A 493 -17.13 -8.07 17.16
N GLN A 494 -17.94 -8.58 18.10
CA GLN A 494 -18.84 -7.76 18.91
C GLN A 494 -18.07 -6.72 19.76
N GLU A 495 -16.95 -7.11 20.36
CA GLU A 495 -16.16 -6.23 21.25
C GLU A 495 -15.03 -5.46 20.53
N THR A 496 -14.88 -5.61 19.20
CA THR A 496 -13.77 -4.98 18.48
C THR A 496 -13.80 -3.45 18.53
N LYS A 497 -12.61 -2.85 18.68
CA LYS A 497 -12.31 -1.42 18.63
C LYS A 497 -11.54 -1.01 17.36
N MET A 498 -11.50 -1.87 16.34
CA MET A 498 -10.90 -1.60 15.04
C MET A 498 -11.63 -0.47 14.31
N GLU A 499 -10.92 0.30 13.48
CA GLU A 499 -11.53 1.45 12.78
C GLU A 499 -12.34 1.00 11.57
N LEU A 500 -11.87 -0.01 10.82
CA LEU A 500 -12.58 -0.61 9.70
C LEU A 500 -12.48 -2.15 9.78
N PRO A 501 -13.20 -2.78 10.72
CA PRO A 501 -13.14 -4.23 10.92
C PRO A 501 -13.79 -4.99 9.76
N ILE A 502 -13.01 -5.87 9.16
CA ILE A 502 -13.44 -6.85 8.17
C ILE A 502 -13.40 -8.23 8.82
N ALA A 503 -14.55 -8.88 8.95
CA ALA A 503 -14.65 -10.26 9.39
C ALA A 503 -14.60 -11.18 8.17
N LEU A 504 -13.41 -11.72 7.89
CA LEU A 504 -13.16 -12.49 6.66
C LEU A 504 -13.73 -13.91 6.73
N GLY A 505 -13.78 -14.53 7.91
CA GLY A 505 -14.32 -15.88 8.09
C GLY A 505 -13.61 -16.62 9.21
N LYS A 506 -13.33 -17.92 9.03
CA LYS A 506 -12.66 -18.76 10.04
C LYS A 506 -11.37 -19.38 9.53
N THR A 507 -10.36 -19.50 10.39
CA THR A 507 -9.09 -20.18 10.08
C THR A 507 -9.26 -21.70 10.03
N ILE A 508 -8.18 -22.41 9.65
CA ILE A 508 -8.09 -23.88 9.72
C ILE A 508 -8.28 -24.45 11.14
N THR A 509 -8.18 -23.62 12.18
CA THR A 509 -8.41 -23.99 13.59
C THR A 509 -9.80 -23.59 14.10
N ASN A 510 -10.71 -23.20 13.19
CA ASN A 510 -12.07 -22.71 13.48
C ASN A 510 -12.13 -21.37 14.24
N GLU A 511 -11.01 -20.64 14.38
CA GLU A 511 -10.97 -19.30 14.97
C GLU A 511 -11.45 -18.23 13.98
N VAL A 512 -12.22 -17.23 14.46
CA VAL A 512 -12.65 -16.11 13.61
C VAL A 512 -11.45 -15.24 13.21
N PHE A 513 -11.20 -15.18 11.90
CA PHE A 513 -10.18 -14.35 11.28
C PHE A 513 -10.80 -13.01 10.87
N MET A 514 -10.26 -11.93 11.44
CA MET A 514 -10.70 -10.57 11.17
C MET A 514 -9.51 -9.62 11.13
N VAL A 515 -9.63 -8.57 10.34
CA VAL A 515 -8.55 -7.62 10.05
C VAL A 515 -9.08 -6.18 10.06
N ASP A 516 -8.20 -5.20 10.25
CA ASP A 516 -8.55 -3.78 10.26
C ASP A 516 -8.05 -3.10 8.97
N LEU A 517 -8.96 -2.74 8.07
CA LEU A 517 -8.60 -2.14 6.77
C LEU A 517 -7.81 -0.84 6.96
N ALA A 518 -8.07 -0.08 8.02
CA ALA A 518 -7.35 1.16 8.31
C ALA A 518 -5.86 0.94 8.62
N LYS A 519 -5.49 -0.26 9.10
CA LYS A 519 -4.09 -0.63 9.36
C LYS A 519 -3.38 -1.18 8.11
N ILE A 520 -4.13 -1.79 7.18
CA ILE A 520 -3.64 -2.49 5.98
C ILE A 520 -3.49 -1.55 4.77
N PRO A 521 -3.69 -0.24 4.95
CA PRO A 521 -4.63 0.64 4.22
C PRO A 521 -5.37 0.17 2.94
N HIS A 522 -4.81 -0.71 2.11
CA HIS A 522 -5.37 -1.09 0.80
C HIS A 522 -5.29 -2.61 0.56
N LEU A 523 -6.29 -3.16 -0.14
CA LEU A 523 -6.53 -4.60 -0.26
C LEU A 523 -6.70 -5.03 -1.74
N LEU A 524 -5.86 -5.96 -2.19
CA LEU A 524 -5.98 -6.64 -3.49
C LEU A 524 -6.73 -7.96 -3.30
N VAL A 525 -7.84 -8.18 -4.00
CA VAL A 525 -8.63 -9.42 -3.96
C VAL A 525 -8.61 -10.11 -5.33
N ALA A 526 -8.22 -11.37 -5.41
CA ALA A 526 -8.20 -12.08 -6.69
C ALA A 526 -8.61 -13.54 -6.57
N GLY A 527 -9.16 -14.09 -7.65
CA GLY A 527 -9.63 -15.48 -7.71
C GLY A 527 -10.37 -15.79 -9.00
N ALA A 528 -10.36 -17.05 -9.43
CA ALA A 528 -11.11 -17.44 -10.61
C ALA A 528 -12.63 -17.34 -10.38
N THR A 529 -13.40 -17.23 -11.47
CA THR A 529 -14.87 -17.15 -11.45
C THR A 529 -15.48 -18.28 -10.64
N GLY A 530 -16.46 -17.97 -9.79
CA GLY A 530 -17.16 -18.94 -8.95
C GLY A 530 -16.38 -19.47 -7.73
N GLN A 531 -15.15 -19.00 -7.47
CA GLN A 531 -14.33 -19.52 -6.36
C GLN A 531 -14.52 -18.81 -5.01
N GLY A 532 -15.31 -17.73 -4.97
CA GLY A 532 -15.65 -17.01 -3.74
C GLY A 532 -15.35 -15.50 -3.74
N LYS A 533 -14.73 -14.95 -4.80
CA LYS A 533 -14.36 -13.52 -4.91
C LYS A 533 -15.50 -12.58 -4.48
N SER A 534 -16.65 -12.69 -5.14
CA SER A 534 -17.81 -11.81 -4.93
C SER A 534 -18.45 -11.99 -3.54
N VAL A 535 -18.51 -13.24 -3.05
CA VAL A 535 -18.94 -13.54 -1.67
C VAL A 535 -18.01 -12.88 -0.65
N GLY A 536 -16.70 -12.88 -0.90
CA GLY A 536 -15.71 -12.18 -0.07
C GLY A 536 -15.89 -10.67 -0.06
N LEU A 537 -16.18 -10.05 -1.20
CA LEU A 537 -16.51 -8.62 -1.27
C LEU A 537 -17.79 -8.29 -0.50
N ASN A 538 -18.82 -9.14 -0.60
CA ASN A 538 -20.05 -8.99 0.17
C ASN A 538 -19.85 -9.20 1.68
N ALA A 539 -18.99 -10.15 2.08
CA ALA A 539 -18.60 -10.33 3.48
C ALA A 539 -17.84 -9.10 4.03
N ILE A 540 -16.99 -8.46 3.21
CA ILE A 540 -16.33 -7.20 3.56
C ILE A 540 -17.37 -6.08 3.77
N ILE A 541 -18.25 -5.84 2.80
CA ILE A 541 -19.26 -4.77 2.89
C ILE A 541 -20.19 -5.01 4.09
N THR A 542 -20.66 -6.24 4.26
CA THR A 542 -21.53 -6.63 5.39
C THR A 542 -20.82 -6.44 6.75
N SER A 543 -19.53 -6.79 6.86
CA SER A 543 -18.75 -6.52 8.08
C SER A 543 -18.76 -5.04 8.48
N LEU A 544 -18.59 -4.17 7.48
CA LEU A 544 -18.57 -2.72 7.69
C LEU A 544 -19.95 -2.18 8.07
N LEU A 545 -21.02 -2.59 7.36
CA LEU A 545 -22.40 -2.16 7.64
C LEU A 545 -22.89 -2.58 9.04
N TYR A 546 -22.43 -3.72 9.56
CA TYR A 546 -22.75 -4.15 10.93
C TYR A 546 -22.00 -3.38 12.03
N LYS A 547 -21.00 -2.54 11.70
CA LYS A 547 -20.16 -1.86 12.71
C LYS A 547 -20.04 -0.33 12.54
N LYS A 548 -20.32 0.23 11.36
CA LYS A 548 -20.10 1.66 11.05
C LYS A 548 -21.41 2.41 10.87
N HIS A 549 -21.48 3.62 11.39
CA HIS A 549 -22.62 4.53 11.21
C HIS A 549 -22.53 5.25 9.84
N PRO A 550 -23.65 5.65 9.21
CA PRO A 550 -23.65 6.41 7.95
C PRO A 550 -22.81 7.70 7.92
N ASN A 551 -22.51 8.30 9.08
CA ASN A 551 -21.62 9.47 9.20
C ASN A 551 -20.14 9.08 9.37
N GLU A 552 -19.84 7.84 9.73
CA GLU A 552 -18.47 7.35 9.99
C GLU A 552 -17.84 6.70 8.76
N LEU A 553 -18.66 6.18 7.84
CA LEU A 553 -18.25 5.43 6.66
C LEU A 553 -19.05 5.84 5.42
N LYS A 554 -18.33 6.04 4.32
CA LYS A 554 -18.87 6.08 2.95
C LYS A 554 -18.18 5.06 2.06
N LEU A 555 -18.90 4.58 1.06
CA LEU A 555 -18.49 3.59 0.08
C LEU A 555 -18.49 4.24 -1.31
N VAL A 556 -17.52 3.88 -2.15
CA VAL A 556 -17.56 4.19 -3.58
C VAL A 556 -17.52 2.84 -4.30
N LEU A 557 -18.62 2.45 -4.93
CA LEU A 557 -18.76 1.13 -5.54
C LEU A 557 -18.64 1.23 -7.07
N ILE A 558 -17.67 0.51 -7.62
CA ILE A 558 -17.41 0.45 -9.06
C ILE A 558 -17.68 -0.98 -9.55
N ASP A 559 -18.72 -1.14 -10.37
CA ASP A 559 -19.18 -2.41 -10.94
C ASP A 559 -19.34 -2.27 -12.46
N PRO A 560 -18.29 -2.52 -13.25
CA PRO A 560 -18.34 -2.42 -14.71
C PRO A 560 -19.24 -3.50 -15.36
N LYS A 561 -19.81 -4.43 -14.59
CA LYS A 561 -20.68 -5.52 -15.08
C LYS A 561 -22.14 -5.34 -14.69
N LYS A 562 -22.47 -4.43 -13.76
CA LYS A 562 -23.80 -4.23 -13.16
C LYS A 562 -24.38 -5.47 -12.44
N VAL A 563 -23.55 -6.43 -12.03
CA VAL A 563 -24.02 -7.70 -11.46
C VAL A 563 -23.88 -7.76 -9.94
N GLU A 564 -22.73 -7.37 -9.41
CA GLU A 564 -22.31 -7.74 -8.05
C GLU A 564 -22.75 -6.72 -6.99
N PHE A 565 -22.76 -5.42 -7.33
CA PHE A 565 -23.07 -4.36 -6.37
C PHE A 565 -24.47 -3.74 -6.52
N SER A 566 -25.22 -4.09 -7.55
CA SER A 566 -26.57 -3.57 -7.84
C SER A 566 -27.53 -3.65 -6.64
N VAL A 567 -27.41 -4.69 -5.80
CA VAL A 567 -28.17 -4.89 -4.56
C VAL A 567 -27.99 -3.78 -3.51
N TYR A 568 -26.86 -3.07 -3.52
CA TYR A 568 -26.57 -1.98 -2.56
C TYR A 568 -27.15 -0.63 -2.98
N SER A 569 -27.73 -0.50 -4.18
CA SER A 569 -28.39 0.72 -4.65
C SER A 569 -29.41 1.27 -3.64
N ARG A 570 -30.12 0.39 -2.92
CA ARG A 570 -31.10 0.73 -1.86
C ARG A 570 -30.53 1.51 -0.67
N ILE A 571 -29.23 1.41 -0.41
CA ILE A 571 -28.56 2.08 0.73
C ILE A 571 -27.66 3.23 0.29
N ALA A 572 -27.70 3.60 -1.00
CA ALA A 572 -26.75 4.54 -1.59
C ALA A 572 -26.74 5.92 -0.92
N ASN A 573 -27.92 6.48 -0.67
CA ASN A 573 -28.05 7.75 0.05
C ASN A 573 -27.34 7.75 1.42
N LYS A 574 -27.39 6.63 2.15
CA LYS A 574 -26.84 6.56 3.51
C LYS A 574 -25.35 6.28 3.52
N PHE A 575 -24.90 5.33 2.71
CA PHE A 575 -23.55 4.78 2.79
C PHE A 575 -22.68 5.06 1.57
N MET A 576 -23.15 5.69 0.48
CA MET A 576 -22.30 5.97 -0.68
C MET A 576 -21.83 7.43 -0.77
N ALA A 577 -20.76 7.62 -1.55
CA ALA A 577 -20.32 8.92 -2.05
C ALA A 577 -20.25 8.86 -3.58
N ALA A 578 -20.67 9.93 -4.25
CA ALA A 578 -20.78 10.01 -5.72
C ALA A 578 -20.36 11.39 -6.23
N VAL A 579 -19.98 11.51 -7.49
CA VAL A 579 -19.71 12.80 -8.12
C VAL A 579 -21.06 13.49 -8.40
N PRO A 580 -21.17 14.83 -8.28
CA PRO A 580 -22.35 15.57 -8.72
C PRO A 580 -22.77 15.17 -10.15
N GLU A 581 -24.09 15.24 -10.41
CA GLU A 581 -24.72 14.88 -11.69
C GLU A 581 -24.80 13.37 -12.01
N GLU A 582 -24.25 12.48 -11.18
CA GLU A 582 -24.37 11.03 -11.41
C GLU A 582 -25.75 10.47 -10.98
N GLU A 583 -26.61 10.15 -11.96
CA GLU A 583 -27.93 9.53 -11.73
C GLU A 583 -27.86 8.17 -11.00
N GLU A 584 -26.83 7.36 -11.29
CA GLU A 584 -26.58 6.06 -10.67
C GLU A 584 -25.38 6.17 -9.71
N PRO A 585 -25.54 5.96 -8.38
CA PRO A 585 -24.45 6.09 -7.40
C PRO A 585 -23.49 4.90 -7.37
N ILE A 586 -23.76 3.85 -8.15
CA ILE A 586 -22.86 2.73 -8.40
C ILE A 586 -22.31 2.94 -9.80
N ILE A 587 -20.99 3.07 -9.93
CA ILE A 587 -20.37 3.53 -11.17
C ILE A 587 -20.10 2.34 -12.07
N THR A 588 -20.67 2.38 -13.28
CA THR A 588 -20.61 1.28 -14.25
C THR A 588 -19.87 1.63 -15.53
N ASP A 589 -19.74 2.93 -15.84
CA ASP A 589 -19.06 3.43 -17.04
C ASP A 589 -17.61 3.78 -16.73
N VAL A 590 -16.68 3.33 -17.57
CA VAL A 590 -15.23 3.53 -17.38
C VAL A 590 -14.84 5.02 -17.39
N THR A 591 -15.51 5.86 -18.18
CA THR A 591 -15.26 7.31 -18.22
C THR A 591 -15.62 7.97 -16.88
N LYS A 592 -16.77 7.59 -16.31
CA LYS A 592 -17.22 8.01 -14.97
C LYS A 592 -16.30 7.49 -13.86
N VAL A 593 -15.73 6.30 -14.01
CA VAL A 593 -14.70 5.79 -13.07
C VAL A 593 -13.48 6.71 -13.06
N VAL A 594 -12.98 7.17 -14.21
CA VAL A 594 -11.84 8.11 -14.26
C VAL A 594 -12.21 9.44 -13.60
N ARG A 595 -13.39 10.03 -13.87
CA ARG A 595 -13.90 11.24 -13.18
C ARG A 595 -13.93 11.04 -11.66
N THR A 596 -14.45 9.91 -11.19
CA THR A 596 -14.54 9.59 -9.75
C THR A 596 -13.16 9.37 -9.10
N LEU A 597 -12.23 8.67 -9.76
CA LEU A 597 -10.90 8.45 -9.20
C LEU A 597 -10.10 9.76 -9.11
N ASN A 598 -10.26 10.67 -10.08
CA ASN A 598 -9.67 12.01 -10.02
C ASN A 598 -10.33 12.87 -8.93
N SER A 599 -11.66 12.81 -8.81
CA SER A 599 -12.42 13.42 -7.72
C SER A 599 -11.94 12.98 -6.32
N LEU A 600 -11.68 11.67 -6.15
CA LEU A 600 -11.10 11.12 -4.92
C LEU A 600 -9.67 11.62 -4.66
N CYS A 601 -8.88 11.91 -5.70
CA CYS A 601 -7.57 12.55 -5.54
C CYS A 601 -7.71 14.01 -5.04
N VAL A 602 -8.66 14.78 -5.58
CA VAL A 602 -8.94 16.15 -5.10
C VAL A 602 -9.43 16.14 -3.65
N LEU A 603 -10.28 15.17 -3.28
CA LEU A 603 -10.72 15.00 -1.89
C LEU A 603 -9.57 14.62 -0.95
N MET A 604 -8.65 13.77 -1.41
CA MET A 604 -7.45 13.40 -0.66
C MET A 604 -6.57 14.62 -0.38
N ASP A 605 -6.32 15.46 -1.39
CA ASP A 605 -5.52 16.69 -1.25
C ASP A 605 -6.20 17.69 -0.29
N SER A 606 -7.52 17.92 -0.45
CA SER A 606 -8.31 18.78 0.44
C SER A 606 -8.29 18.31 1.91
N ARG A 607 -8.37 16.99 2.14
CA ARG A 607 -8.22 16.41 3.49
C ARG A 607 -6.82 16.62 4.06
N TYR A 608 -5.77 16.57 3.23
CA TYR A 608 -4.41 16.89 3.65
C TYR A 608 -4.25 18.36 4.08
N ASP A 609 -4.88 19.31 3.37
CA ASP A 609 -4.87 20.71 3.78
C ASP A 609 -5.63 20.94 5.10
N LEU A 610 -6.76 20.26 5.31
CA LEU A 610 -7.50 20.30 6.58
C LEU A 610 -6.70 19.67 7.73
N LEU A 611 -6.00 18.56 7.50
CA LEU A 611 -5.08 17.96 8.48
C LEU A 611 -3.95 18.91 8.85
N LYS A 612 -3.34 19.58 7.85
CA LYS A 612 -2.27 20.56 8.03
C LYS A 612 -2.74 21.78 8.84
N LYS A 613 -3.91 22.34 8.51
CA LYS A 613 -4.56 23.42 9.29
C LYS A 613 -4.85 23.01 10.73
N ALA A 614 -5.32 21.78 10.94
CA ALA A 614 -5.60 21.21 12.26
C ALA A 614 -4.35 20.75 13.04
N GLY A 615 -3.15 20.85 12.44
CA GLY A 615 -1.91 20.31 12.99
C GLY A 615 -2.01 18.82 13.37
N ALA A 616 -2.76 18.03 12.61
CA ALA A 616 -3.04 16.62 12.89
C ALA A 616 -2.39 15.69 11.86
N ARG A 617 -1.88 14.54 12.31
CA ARG A 617 -1.13 13.59 11.48
C ARG A 617 -2.01 12.62 10.68
N ASN A 618 -3.24 12.39 11.13
CA ASN A 618 -4.18 11.46 10.49
C ASN A 618 -5.64 11.79 10.83
N ILE A 619 -6.58 11.24 10.05
CA ILE A 619 -8.03 11.42 10.19
C ILE A 619 -8.55 11.13 11.61
N LYS A 620 -7.96 10.16 12.33
CA LYS A 620 -8.41 9.80 13.69
C LYS A 620 -8.07 10.91 14.68
N GLU A 621 -6.84 11.42 14.64
CA GLU A 621 -6.43 12.57 15.46
C GLU A 621 -7.25 13.83 15.09
N TYR A 622 -7.46 14.06 13.80
CA TYR A 622 -8.27 15.16 13.30
C TYR A 622 -9.72 15.10 13.81
N ASN A 623 -10.40 13.96 13.64
CA ASN A 623 -11.77 13.77 14.10
C ASN A 623 -11.88 13.86 15.63
N GLN A 624 -10.86 13.41 16.38
CA GLN A 624 -10.79 13.63 17.83
C GLN A 624 -10.65 15.11 18.20
N LYS A 625 -9.87 15.91 17.45
CA LYS A 625 -9.81 17.36 17.66
C LYS A 625 -11.13 18.04 17.32
N TYR A 626 -11.79 17.63 16.24
CA TYR A 626 -13.11 18.13 15.83
C TYR A 626 -14.17 17.87 16.92
N ILE A 627 -14.32 16.60 17.34
CA ILE A 627 -15.28 16.18 18.38
C ILE A 627 -15.09 16.98 19.68
N ASN A 628 -13.85 17.25 20.08
CA ASN A 628 -13.54 17.96 21.31
C ASN A 628 -13.48 19.50 21.16
N HIS A 629 -14.09 20.08 20.11
CA HIS A 629 -14.11 21.53 19.84
C HIS A 629 -12.71 22.20 19.78
N LYS A 630 -11.64 21.43 19.47
CA LYS A 630 -10.26 21.93 19.39
C LYS A 630 -9.91 22.55 18.02
N LEU A 631 -10.84 22.52 17.07
CA LEU A 631 -10.68 23.07 15.73
C LEU A 631 -11.62 24.27 15.55
N LYS A 632 -11.15 25.31 14.86
CA LYS A 632 -11.96 26.49 14.55
C LYS A 632 -12.90 26.20 13.38
N LEU A 633 -14.21 26.24 13.60
CA LEU A 633 -15.19 25.99 12.54
C LEU A 633 -15.10 27.02 11.39
N THR A 634 -14.55 28.22 11.65
CA THR A 634 -14.29 29.26 10.64
C THR A 634 -13.35 28.83 9.52
N ASP A 635 -12.51 27.82 9.77
CA ASP A 635 -11.39 27.47 8.87
C ASP A 635 -11.79 26.36 7.87
N GLY A 636 -13.08 26.01 7.84
CA GLY A 636 -13.67 24.97 6.98
C GLY A 636 -13.62 23.55 7.57
N HIS A 637 -13.39 23.42 8.89
CA HIS A 637 -13.31 22.12 9.53
C HIS A 637 -14.68 21.44 9.68
N GLU A 638 -14.81 20.23 9.14
CA GLU A 638 -15.95 19.33 9.29
C GLU A 638 -15.50 17.95 9.79
N TYR A 639 -16.43 17.09 10.23
CA TYR A 639 -16.14 15.69 10.58
C TYR A 639 -15.92 14.85 9.32
N MET A 640 -14.79 14.12 9.25
CA MET A 640 -14.45 13.34 8.06
C MET A 640 -14.90 11.88 8.20
N PRO A 641 -15.78 11.34 7.34
CA PRO A 641 -16.02 9.90 7.26
C PRO A 641 -14.81 9.17 6.64
N TYR A 642 -14.59 7.92 7.04
CA TYR A 642 -13.75 7.00 6.26
C TYR A 642 -14.41 6.72 4.92
N ILE A 643 -13.62 6.64 3.84
CA ILE A 643 -14.12 6.28 2.51
C ILE A 643 -13.48 4.95 2.11
N VAL A 644 -14.30 3.97 1.73
CA VAL A 644 -13.84 2.68 1.22
C VAL A 644 -14.27 2.54 -0.24
N VAL A 645 -13.31 2.65 -1.14
CA VAL A 645 -13.50 2.47 -2.59
C VAL A 645 -13.40 0.98 -2.90
N ILE A 646 -14.42 0.39 -3.53
CA ILE A 646 -14.46 -1.03 -3.86
C ILE A 646 -14.70 -1.20 -5.37
N ILE A 647 -13.78 -1.89 -6.04
CA ILE A 647 -13.82 -2.15 -7.48
C ILE A 647 -13.90 -3.66 -7.69
N ASP A 648 -15.02 -4.19 -8.21
CA ASP A 648 -15.16 -5.66 -8.37
C ASP A 648 -14.19 -6.24 -9.42
N GLU A 649 -14.05 -5.57 -10.56
CA GLU A 649 -13.22 -6.04 -11.67
C GLU A 649 -12.36 -4.91 -12.23
N PHE A 650 -11.32 -4.53 -11.47
CA PHE A 650 -10.41 -3.48 -11.91
C PHE A 650 -9.63 -3.87 -13.19
N GLY A 651 -9.50 -5.18 -13.46
CA GLY A 651 -8.89 -5.69 -14.69
C GLY A 651 -9.62 -5.29 -15.97
N ASP A 652 -10.95 -5.19 -15.96
CA ASP A 652 -11.72 -4.71 -17.11
C ASP A 652 -11.52 -3.20 -17.33
N LEU A 653 -11.33 -2.42 -16.25
CA LEU A 653 -11.00 -0.99 -16.33
C LEU A 653 -9.60 -0.76 -16.92
N ILE A 654 -8.59 -1.49 -16.44
CA ILE A 654 -7.20 -1.42 -16.95
C ILE A 654 -7.13 -1.86 -18.42
N MET A 655 -7.93 -2.84 -18.83
CA MET A 655 -7.99 -3.25 -20.25
C MET A 655 -8.68 -2.24 -21.16
N THR A 656 -9.50 -1.33 -20.61
CA THR A 656 -10.26 -0.32 -21.39
C THR A 656 -9.57 1.05 -21.41
N ALA A 657 -9.17 1.57 -20.25
CA ALA A 657 -8.59 2.91 -20.10
C ALA A 657 -7.10 2.91 -19.66
N GLY A 658 -6.52 1.74 -19.34
CA GLY A 658 -5.10 1.59 -19.07
C GLY A 658 -4.55 2.54 -18.00
N LYS A 659 -3.67 3.45 -18.42
CA LYS A 659 -2.95 4.36 -17.53
C LYS A 659 -3.83 5.40 -16.85
N GLU A 660 -4.95 5.80 -17.46
CA GLU A 660 -5.88 6.80 -16.90
C GLU A 660 -6.56 6.27 -15.63
N VAL A 661 -6.67 4.94 -15.49
CA VAL A 661 -7.16 4.28 -14.26
C VAL A 661 -6.00 3.86 -13.35
N GLU A 662 -4.88 3.38 -13.89
CA GLU A 662 -3.73 2.94 -13.06
C GLU A 662 -3.11 4.09 -12.25
N LEU A 663 -2.98 5.28 -12.84
CA LEU A 663 -2.31 6.43 -12.20
C LEU A 663 -3.07 6.95 -10.97
N PRO A 664 -4.38 7.26 -11.02
CA PRO A 664 -5.15 7.63 -9.83
C PRO A 664 -5.19 6.53 -8.76
N ILE A 665 -5.35 5.26 -9.16
CA ILE A 665 -5.34 4.12 -8.22
C ILE A 665 -4.02 4.06 -7.46
N ALA A 666 -2.89 4.18 -8.15
CA ALA A 666 -1.58 4.19 -7.51
C ALA A 666 -1.38 5.41 -6.59
N ARG A 667 -1.77 6.60 -7.03
CA ARG A 667 -1.67 7.84 -6.23
C ARG A 667 -2.47 7.74 -4.92
N ILE A 668 -3.72 7.30 -5.00
CA ILE A 668 -4.58 7.08 -3.82
C ILE A 668 -3.95 6.01 -2.92
N ALA A 669 -3.51 4.87 -3.48
CA ALA A 669 -2.93 3.79 -2.70
C ALA A 669 -1.59 4.15 -2.01
N GLN A 670 -0.86 5.15 -2.52
CA GLN A 670 0.37 5.67 -1.90
C GLN A 670 0.09 6.64 -0.75
N LEU A 671 -0.84 7.58 -0.96
CA LEU A 671 -0.97 8.75 -0.09
C LEU A 671 -2.20 8.71 0.82
N ALA A 672 -3.22 7.89 0.53
CA ALA A 672 -4.54 8.13 1.12
C ALA A 672 -4.77 7.53 2.53
N ARG A 673 -3.83 6.70 3.02
CA ARG A 673 -3.87 6.08 4.37
C ARG A 673 -4.16 7.08 5.48
N ALA A 674 -3.46 8.23 5.49
CA ALA A 674 -3.57 9.20 6.57
C ALA A 674 -4.90 9.97 6.56
N VAL A 675 -5.48 10.19 5.38
CA VAL A 675 -6.76 10.91 5.18
C VAL A 675 -8.00 10.01 5.28
N GLY A 676 -7.81 8.71 5.58
CA GLY A 676 -8.92 7.76 5.77
C GLY A 676 -9.65 7.36 4.49
N ILE A 677 -8.98 7.39 3.34
CA ILE A 677 -9.53 6.82 2.10
C ILE A 677 -8.77 5.50 1.84
N HIS A 678 -9.53 4.42 1.76
CA HIS A 678 -9.06 3.04 1.64
C HIS A 678 -9.57 2.44 0.34
N MET A 679 -8.83 1.51 -0.24
CA MET A 679 -9.17 0.95 -1.55
C MET A 679 -9.10 -0.57 -1.53
N ILE A 680 -10.13 -1.20 -2.07
CA ILE A 680 -10.28 -2.64 -2.26
C ILE A 680 -10.46 -2.87 -3.75
N ILE A 681 -9.41 -3.32 -4.43
CA ILE A 681 -9.48 -3.65 -5.85
C ILE A 681 -9.58 -5.16 -6.01
N ALA A 682 -10.49 -5.61 -6.87
CA ALA A 682 -10.70 -7.02 -7.12
C ALA A 682 -10.59 -7.37 -8.60
N THR A 683 -10.14 -8.60 -8.90
CA THR A 683 -10.08 -9.10 -10.28
C THR A 683 -10.24 -10.62 -10.39
N GLN A 684 -10.90 -11.06 -11.47
CA GLN A 684 -10.93 -12.47 -11.87
C GLN A 684 -9.79 -12.84 -12.84
N ARG A 685 -8.97 -11.87 -13.28
CA ARG A 685 -7.86 -12.06 -14.23
C ARG A 685 -6.51 -11.69 -13.59
N PRO A 686 -5.91 -12.56 -12.77
CA PRO A 686 -4.63 -12.31 -12.08
C PRO A 686 -3.41 -12.42 -13.01
N THR A 687 -3.38 -11.62 -14.08
CA THR A 687 -2.24 -11.50 -15.00
C THR A 687 -1.30 -10.37 -14.57
N THR A 688 -0.04 -10.46 -14.96
CA THR A 688 1.00 -9.43 -14.68
C THR A 688 0.75 -8.10 -15.39
N SER A 689 -0.12 -8.08 -16.40
CA SER A 689 -0.57 -6.87 -17.10
C SER A 689 -1.68 -6.10 -16.37
N ILE A 690 -2.40 -6.78 -15.46
CA ILE A 690 -3.48 -6.20 -14.65
C ILE A 690 -2.93 -5.91 -13.24
N ILE A 691 -2.33 -6.92 -12.61
CA ILE A 691 -1.67 -6.78 -11.31
C ILE A 691 -0.20 -6.39 -11.56
N THR A 692 0.02 -5.12 -11.92
CA THR A 692 1.35 -4.58 -12.22
C THR A 692 2.24 -4.50 -10.97
N GLY A 693 3.55 -4.32 -11.16
CA GLY A 693 4.48 -4.13 -10.03
C GLY A 693 4.14 -2.92 -9.15
N ASN A 694 3.61 -1.85 -9.76
CA ASN A 694 3.17 -0.65 -9.06
C ASN A 694 1.93 -0.94 -8.19
N ILE A 695 0.93 -1.64 -8.75
CA ILE A 695 -0.23 -2.10 -7.97
C ILE A 695 0.22 -2.98 -6.79
N LYS A 696 1.12 -3.93 -6.98
CA LYS A 696 1.59 -4.79 -5.87
C LYS A 696 2.36 -4.04 -4.78
N ALA A 697 3.06 -2.97 -5.13
CA ALA A 697 3.81 -2.16 -4.15
C ALA A 697 2.87 -1.38 -3.22
N ASN A 698 1.77 -0.85 -3.74
CA ASN A 698 0.85 0.01 -2.97
C ASN A 698 -0.32 -0.76 -2.31
N PHE A 699 -0.51 -2.05 -2.64
CA PHE A 699 -1.53 -2.94 -2.05
C PHE A 699 -0.86 -4.07 -1.24
N PRO A 700 -0.51 -3.81 0.05
CA PRO A 700 0.20 -4.78 0.88
C PRO A 700 -0.71 -5.86 1.47
N GLY A 701 -2.00 -5.58 1.65
CA GLY A 701 -3.00 -6.59 1.98
C GLY A 701 -3.46 -7.32 0.71
N ARG A 702 -3.41 -8.65 0.71
CA ARG A 702 -3.77 -9.46 -0.45
C ARG A 702 -4.60 -10.67 -0.06
N ILE A 703 -5.70 -10.90 -0.79
CA ILE A 703 -6.56 -12.08 -0.67
C ILE A 703 -6.51 -12.81 -2.01
N ALA A 704 -6.11 -14.07 -1.98
CA ALA A 704 -6.22 -14.97 -3.12
C ALA A 704 -7.21 -16.10 -2.79
N PHE A 705 -8.37 -16.07 -3.42
CA PHE A 705 -9.23 -17.26 -3.56
C PHE A 705 -8.59 -18.25 -4.54
N LYS A 706 -9.20 -19.42 -4.73
CA LYS A 706 -8.70 -20.42 -5.68
C LYS A 706 -8.46 -19.82 -7.07
N VAL A 707 -7.28 -20.09 -7.61
CA VAL A 707 -6.87 -19.71 -8.97
C VAL A 707 -6.51 -20.94 -9.81
N THR A 708 -6.45 -20.76 -11.12
CA THR A 708 -6.21 -21.82 -12.10
C THR A 708 -4.79 -22.38 -12.10
N SER A 709 -3.77 -21.55 -11.84
CA SER A 709 -2.37 -21.97 -11.96
C SER A 709 -1.47 -21.43 -10.86
N ALA A 710 -0.33 -22.09 -10.67
CA ALA A 710 0.74 -21.63 -9.80
C ALA A 710 1.36 -20.29 -10.24
N ILE A 711 1.19 -19.90 -11.52
CA ILE A 711 1.62 -18.59 -12.04
C ILE A 711 0.66 -17.52 -11.53
N ASP A 712 -0.64 -17.73 -11.65
CA ASP A 712 -1.69 -16.83 -11.13
C ASP A 712 -1.51 -16.58 -9.63
N SER A 713 -1.21 -17.64 -8.86
CA SER A 713 -0.90 -17.55 -7.43
C SER A 713 0.32 -16.66 -7.17
N LYS A 714 1.38 -16.79 -7.98
CA LYS A 714 2.58 -15.93 -7.88
C LYS A 714 2.29 -14.49 -8.29
N THR A 715 1.40 -14.24 -9.24
CA THR A 715 0.99 -12.87 -9.59
C THR A 715 0.37 -12.17 -8.38
N ILE A 716 -0.48 -12.86 -7.60
CA ILE A 716 -1.20 -12.26 -6.47
C ILE A 716 -0.35 -12.23 -5.19
N LEU A 717 0.25 -13.35 -4.80
CA LEU A 717 0.87 -13.55 -3.48
C LEU A 717 2.40 -13.53 -3.49
N ASP A 718 3.02 -13.31 -4.65
CA ASP A 718 4.46 -13.54 -4.91
C ASP A 718 4.94 -14.98 -4.63
N ARG A 719 4.01 -15.92 -4.42
CA ARG A 719 4.27 -17.34 -4.10
C ARG A 719 3.16 -18.27 -4.60
N THR A 720 3.46 -19.56 -4.67
CA THR A 720 2.48 -20.62 -4.96
C THR A 720 1.59 -20.93 -3.74
N GLY A 721 0.42 -21.51 -3.98
CA GLY A 721 -0.48 -21.98 -2.91
C GLY A 721 -1.96 -21.70 -3.19
N ALA A 722 -2.30 -20.58 -3.82
CA ALA A 722 -3.70 -20.25 -4.13
C ALA A 722 -4.30 -21.22 -5.18
N ASN A 723 -3.46 -21.88 -5.98
CA ASN A 723 -3.85 -22.92 -6.92
C ASN A 723 -4.18 -24.28 -6.23
N GLN A 724 -3.74 -24.48 -4.98
CA GLN A 724 -3.99 -25.69 -4.17
C GLN A 724 -5.24 -25.55 -3.29
N LEU A 725 -5.89 -24.38 -3.27
CA LEU A 725 -7.14 -24.14 -2.55
C LEU A 725 -8.26 -25.03 -3.13
N ILE A 726 -9.27 -25.31 -2.32
CA ILE A 726 -10.39 -26.19 -2.67
C ILE A 726 -11.40 -25.43 -3.55
N GLY A 727 -11.64 -24.16 -3.22
CA GLY A 727 -12.63 -23.28 -3.86
C GLY A 727 -13.74 -22.90 -2.87
N ARG A 728 -14.89 -22.42 -3.37
CA ARG A 728 -16.08 -22.13 -2.54
C ARG A 728 -15.79 -21.26 -1.29
N GLY A 729 -15.01 -20.19 -1.46
CA GLY A 729 -14.64 -19.27 -0.38
C GLY A 729 -13.34 -19.61 0.36
N ASP A 730 -12.72 -20.76 0.10
CA ASP A 730 -11.36 -21.05 0.60
C ASP A 730 -10.34 -20.08 -0.02
N MET A 731 -9.57 -19.40 0.84
CA MET A 731 -8.65 -18.33 0.45
C MET A 731 -7.35 -18.29 1.28
N LEU A 732 -6.32 -17.71 0.69
CA LEU A 732 -5.11 -17.27 1.39
C LEU A 732 -5.15 -15.75 1.57
N TYR A 733 -5.07 -15.31 2.82
CA TYR A 733 -4.85 -13.91 3.19
C TYR A 733 -3.36 -13.69 3.47
N LEU A 734 -2.78 -12.65 2.88
CA LEU A 734 -1.38 -12.24 3.06
C LEU A 734 -1.32 -10.76 3.45
N CYS A 735 -0.63 -10.48 4.56
CA CYS A 735 -0.18 -9.16 4.94
C CYS A 735 1.13 -9.35 5.73
N GLY A 736 2.24 -8.85 5.19
CA GLY A 736 3.58 -9.26 5.64
C GLY A 736 4.05 -10.56 4.97
N ASN A 737 4.78 -11.40 5.70
CA ASN A 737 5.61 -12.46 5.11
C ASN A 737 4.94 -13.83 4.90
N GLU A 738 3.84 -14.17 5.57
CA GLU A 738 3.26 -15.52 5.51
C GLU A 738 1.75 -15.52 5.26
N PRO A 739 1.24 -16.38 4.34
CA PRO A 739 -0.18 -16.43 4.04
C PRO A 739 -0.93 -17.29 5.07
N VAL A 740 -1.95 -16.70 5.69
CA VAL A 740 -2.92 -17.39 6.56
C VAL A 740 -4.03 -17.96 5.70
N ARG A 741 -4.33 -19.25 5.84
CA ARG A 741 -5.47 -19.90 5.16
C ARG A 741 -6.76 -19.66 5.95
N VAL A 742 -7.78 -19.18 5.26
CA VAL A 742 -9.07 -18.76 5.83
C VAL A 742 -10.18 -19.29 4.94
N GLN A 743 -11.18 -19.93 5.54
CA GLN A 743 -12.45 -20.18 4.88
C GLN A 743 -13.30 -18.92 5.00
N CYS A 744 -13.62 -18.30 3.86
CA CYS A 744 -14.44 -17.09 3.82
C CYS A 744 -15.82 -17.33 4.43
N ALA A 745 -16.31 -16.35 5.19
CA ALA A 745 -17.70 -16.32 5.62
C ALA A 745 -18.63 -16.25 4.40
N PHE A 746 -19.68 -17.07 4.41
CA PHE A 746 -20.72 -17.09 3.40
C PHE A 746 -21.87 -16.19 3.81
N VAL A 747 -22.25 -15.27 2.91
CA VAL A 747 -23.45 -14.44 2.98
C VAL A 747 -24.19 -14.58 1.65
N ASP A 748 -25.47 -14.95 1.71
CA ASP A 748 -26.33 -15.18 0.57
C ASP A 748 -27.01 -13.88 0.10
N THR A 749 -27.41 -13.79 -1.17
CA THR A 749 -28.04 -12.57 -1.72
C THR A 749 -29.30 -12.14 -0.94
N PRO A 750 -30.21 -13.04 -0.55
CA PRO A 750 -31.38 -12.66 0.25
C PRO A 750 -31.03 -12.16 1.67
N GLU A 751 -29.85 -12.51 2.21
CA GLU A 751 -29.37 -11.92 3.47
C GLU A 751 -28.97 -10.46 3.27
N ILE A 752 -28.23 -10.17 2.18
CA ILE A 752 -27.82 -8.82 1.78
C ILE A 752 -29.04 -7.94 1.52
N GLU A 753 -30.05 -8.45 0.81
CA GLU A 753 -31.30 -7.74 0.53
C GLU A 753 -32.02 -7.33 1.82
N ARG A 754 -32.18 -8.25 2.79
CA ARG A 754 -32.79 -7.95 4.10
C ARG A 754 -31.99 -6.94 4.92
N ILE A 755 -30.65 -6.99 4.86
CA ILE A 755 -29.78 -5.99 5.50
C ILE A 755 -29.99 -4.62 4.86
N ASN A 756 -30.01 -4.56 3.53
CA ASN A 756 -30.17 -3.32 2.79
C ASN A 756 -31.57 -2.71 2.97
N GLU A 757 -32.62 -3.53 3.03
CA GLU A 757 -33.99 -3.11 3.37
C GLU A 757 -34.06 -2.54 4.80
N TYR A 758 -33.53 -3.27 5.80
CA TYR A 758 -33.45 -2.80 7.18
C TYR A 758 -32.64 -1.50 7.35
N ILE A 759 -31.63 -1.26 6.52
CA ILE A 759 -30.89 0.01 6.49
C ILE A 759 -31.71 1.09 5.74
N CYS A 760 -32.42 0.75 4.67
CA CYS A 760 -33.20 1.65 3.82
C CYS A 760 -34.39 2.29 4.58
N GLU A 761 -35.01 1.58 5.52
CA GLU A 761 -36.15 2.11 6.31
C GLU A 761 -35.74 3.11 7.42
N GLN A 762 -34.47 3.17 7.79
CA GLN A 762 -34.00 3.95 8.93
C GLN A 762 -33.74 5.43 8.64
N PRO A 763 -33.71 6.32 9.66
CA PRO A 763 -33.24 7.70 9.48
C PRO A 763 -31.78 7.73 9.00
N GLY A 764 -31.50 8.58 8.02
CA GLY A 764 -30.18 8.75 7.41
C GLY A 764 -30.21 9.86 6.34
N PRO A 765 -29.07 10.16 5.69
CA PRO A 765 -29.01 11.12 4.59
C PRO A 765 -29.97 10.74 3.45
N ILE A 766 -30.52 11.77 2.79
CA ILE A 766 -31.46 11.61 1.66
C ILE A 766 -30.75 11.42 0.32
N GLU A 767 -29.56 11.99 0.18
CA GLU A 767 -28.69 11.92 -1.01
C GLU A 767 -27.31 11.38 -0.60
N PRO A 768 -26.55 10.73 -1.53
CA PRO A 768 -25.16 10.32 -1.29
C PRO A 768 -24.26 11.50 -0.89
N MET A 769 -23.09 11.20 -0.30
CA MET A 769 -22.10 12.24 -0.06
C MET A 769 -21.51 12.75 -1.39
N GLU A 770 -21.64 14.05 -1.66
CA GLU A 770 -21.00 14.67 -2.82
C GLU A 770 -19.47 14.59 -2.72
N LEU A 771 -18.83 14.07 -3.77
CA LEU A 771 -17.38 14.14 -3.98
C LEU A 771 -17.03 15.45 -4.73
N PRO A 772 -15.84 16.05 -4.50
CA PRO A 772 -15.48 17.30 -5.17
C PRO A 772 -15.22 17.08 -6.65
N GLU A 773 -15.66 18.00 -7.51
CA GLU A 773 -15.45 17.87 -8.95
C GLU A 773 -13.95 18.00 -9.30
N PRO A 774 -13.41 17.11 -10.15
CA PRO A 774 -12.06 17.26 -10.66
C PRO A 774 -11.99 18.42 -11.65
N ALA A 775 -10.86 19.11 -11.72
CA ALA A 775 -10.63 20.08 -12.78
C ALA A 775 -10.69 19.39 -14.16
N ASN A 776 -11.52 19.91 -15.06
CA ASN A 776 -11.59 19.41 -16.43
C ASN A 776 -10.35 19.87 -17.20
N ASP A 777 -9.41 18.95 -17.47
CA ASP A 777 -8.26 19.20 -18.36
C ASP A 777 -8.69 19.38 -19.84
N GLU A 778 -9.94 19.06 -20.18
CA GLU A 778 -10.53 19.42 -21.48
C GLU A 778 -11.00 20.88 -21.51
N GLY A 779 -10.05 21.79 -21.76
CA GLY A 779 -10.32 23.04 -22.46
C GLY A 779 -11.06 24.14 -21.68
N SER A 780 -10.39 24.75 -20.69
CA SER A 780 -10.74 26.10 -20.23
C SER A 780 -9.53 27.01 -20.04
N ALA A 781 -8.73 27.11 -21.12
CA ALA A 781 -7.81 28.22 -21.31
C ALA A 781 -8.56 29.42 -21.91
N GLY A 782 -9.04 30.33 -21.07
CA GLY A 782 -9.42 31.70 -21.44
C GLY A 782 -10.59 31.85 -22.43
N GLY A 783 -11.83 31.75 -21.94
CA GLY A 783 -13.03 32.12 -22.70
C GLY A 783 -14.05 32.82 -21.81
N ASN A 784 -14.56 33.97 -22.23
CA ASN A 784 -15.60 34.72 -21.53
C ASN A 784 -16.98 34.07 -21.82
N GLY A 785 -17.17 32.86 -21.30
CA GLY A 785 -18.30 31.98 -21.63
C GLY A 785 -19.56 32.28 -20.81
N SER A 786 -20.68 32.44 -21.51
CA SER A 786 -22.01 32.45 -20.90
C SER A 786 -22.35 31.10 -20.27
N ILE A 787 -22.73 31.09 -19.00
CA ILE A 787 -23.29 29.90 -18.34
C ILE A 787 -24.55 29.47 -19.12
N SER A 788 -24.62 28.19 -19.51
CA SER A 788 -25.81 27.65 -20.17
C SER A 788 -26.85 27.24 -19.13
N ALA A 789 -28.15 27.40 -19.41
CA ALA A 789 -29.23 27.11 -18.46
C ALA A 789 -29.24 25.68 -17.85
N ARG A 790 -28.48 24.75 -18.44
CA ARG A 790 -28.40 23.33 -18.05
C ARG A 790 -27.33 23.02 -16.99
N GLU A 791 -26.46 23.96 -16.65
CA GLU A 791 -25.33 23.77 -15.72
C GLU A 791 -25.61 24.37 -14.32
N LEU A 792 -26.79 24.93 -14.10
CA LEU A 792 -27.19 25.59 -12.85
C LEU A 792 -27.69 24.56 -11.81
N ASP A 793 -27.29 24.73 -10.54
CA ASP A 793 -27.78 23.90 -9.43
C ASP A 793 -29.32 24.06 -9.27
N PRO A 794 -30.08 23.00 -8.92
CA PRO A 794 -31.52 23.11 -8.67
C PRO A 794 -31.95 24.21 -7.69
N PHE A 795 -31.12 24.58 -6.71
CA PHE A 795 -31.39 25.68 -5.78
C PHE A 795 -30.91 27.05 -6.26
N PHE A 796 -30.33 27.17 -7.47
CA PHE A 796 -29.70 28.40 -7.96
C PHE A 796 -30.65 29.60 -7.96
N GLU A 797 -31.85 29.47 -8.55
CA GLU A 797 -32.83 30.57 -8.60
C GLU A 797 -33.27 30.99 -7.18
N GLU A 798 -33.68 30.03 -6.34
CA GLU A 798 -34.13 30.30 -4.97
C GLU A 798 -33.02 30.94 -4.11
N ALA A 799 -31.78 30.47 -4.26
CA ALA A 799 -30.63 30.99 -3.52
C ALA A 799 -30.20 32.38 -4.03
N ALA A 800 -30.32 32.66 -5.33
CA ALA A 800 -30.11 34.00 -5.88
C ALA A 800 -31.16 35.00 -5.34
N HIS A 801 -32.44 34.63 -5.33
CA HIS A 801 -33.49 35.44 -4.68
C HIS A 801 -33.18 35.65 -3.19
N ALA A 802 -32.76 34.60 -2.47
CA ALA A 802 -32.40 34.69 -1.07
C ALA A 802 -31.25 35.68 -0.77
N ILE A 803 -30.27 35.79 -1.66
CA ILE A 803 -29.14 36.72 -1.54
C ILE A 803 -29.57 38.15 -1.91
N VAL A 804 -30.29 38.34 -3.02
CA VAL A 804 -30.76 39.67 -3.43
C VAL A 804 -31.75 40.26 -2.41
N LEU A 805 -32.64 39.46 -1.82
CA LEU A 805 -33.54 39.88 -0.73
C LEU A 805 -32.82 40.23 0.57
N SER A 806 -31.69 39.58 0.88
CA SER A 806 -30.94 39.81 2.12
C SER A 806 -29.79 40.80 1.99
N GLN A 807 -29.38 41.11 0.74
CA GLN A 807 -28.18 41.87 0.40
C GLN A 807 -26.91 41.34 1.10
N GLN A 808 -26.82 40.02 1.30
CA GLN A 808 -25.70 39.35 1.99
C GLN A 808 -25.25 38.09 1.24
N GLY A 809 -24.21 38.21 0.41
CA GLY A 809 -23.58 37.08 -0.29
C GLY A 809 -22.70 36.21 0.63
N SER A 810 -23.30 35.41 1.52
CA SER A 810 -22.56 34.51 2.43
C SER A 810 -22.85 33.03 2.15
N THR A 811 -21.80 32.24 1.91
CA THR A 811 -21.86 30.77 1.78
C THR A 811 -22.57 30.13 2.97
N SER A 812 -22.21 30.53 4.20
CA SER A 812 -22.83 30.06 5.44
C SER A 812 -24.28 30.51 5.65
N MET A 813 -24.77 31.50 4.89
CA MET A 813 -26.18 31.90 4.89
C MET A 813 -27.00 30.97 3.98
N ILE A 814 -26.51 30.69 2.76
CA ILE A 814 -27.11 29.69 1.85
C ILE A 814 -27.12 28.31 2.52
N GLN A 815 -25.98 27.86 3.06
CA GLN A 815 -25.81 26.56 3.73
C GLN A 815 -26.92 26.33 4.79
N ARG A 816 -27.17 27.32 5.65
CA ARG A 816 -28.18 27.23 6.71
C ARG A 816 -29.61 27.38 6.20
N ARG A 817 -29.85 28.24 5.19
CA ARG A 817 -31.19 28.50 4.66
C ARG A 817 -31.73 27.34 3.83
N PHE A 818 -30.88 26.69 3.04
CA PHE A 818 -31.23 25.57 2.17
C PHE A 818 -30.87 24.19 2.76
N SER A 819 -30.25 24.15 3.94
CA SER A 819 -29.81 22.91 4.61
C SER A 819 -28.88 22.02 3.78
N ILE A 820 -28.08 22.64 2.90
CA ILE A 820 -27.13 21.97 2.00
C ILE A 820 -25.70 21.98 2.58
N GLY A 821 -24.81 21.14 2.04
CA GLY A 821 -23.39 21.10 2.42
C GLY A 821 -22.64 22.39 2.06
N TYR A 822 -21.57 22.71 2.81
CA TYR A 822 -20.79 23.94 2.59
C TYR A 822 -20.20 24.02 1.18
N ASN A 823 -19.73 22.90 0.62
CA ASN A 823 -19.18 22.85 -0.73
C ASN A 823 -20.23 23.16 -1.81
N ARG A 824 -21.48 22.68 -1.65
CA ARG A 824 -22.60 23.00 -2.55
C ARG A 824 -23.04 24.46 -2.42
N ALA A 825 -23.07 24.99 -1.19
CA ALA A 825 -23.28 26.43 -0.95
C ALA A 825 -22.16 27.31 -1.52
N GLY A 826 -20.92 26.79 -1.57
CA GLY A 826 -19.79 27.39 -2.27
C GLY A 826 -20.00 27.42 -3.79
N ARG A 827 -20.28 26.26 -4.40
CA ARG A 827 -20.58 26.16 -5.85
C ARG A 827 -21.74 27.08 -6.27
N LEU A 828 -22.80 27.19 -5.48
CA LEU A 828 -23.89 28.15 -5.70
C LEU A 828 -23.41 29.61 -5.72
N MET A 829 -22.51 30.00 -4.80
CA MET A 829 -21.90 31.33 -4.80
C MET A 829 -21.01 31.57 -6.02
N ASP A 830 -20.27 30.56 -6.46
CA ASP A 830 -19.39 30.65 -7.64
C ASP A 830 -20.19 30.71 -8.96
N GLN A 831 -21.28 29.95 -9.07
CA GLN A 831 -22.26 30.09 -10.16
C GLN A 831 -22.90 31.49 -10.16
N MET A 832 -23.24 32.04 -8.99
CA MET A 832 -23.78 33.40 -8.88
C MET A 832 -22.74 34.49 -9.19
N GLU A 833 -21.46 34.25 -8.92
CA GLU A 833 -20.37 35.15 -9.32
C GLU A 833 -20.20 35.16 -10.84
N ALA A 834 -20.14 33.97 -11.46
CA ALA A 834 -20.06 33.84 -12.91
C ALA A 834 -21.32 34.36 -13.64
N ALA A 835 -22.50 34.31 -13.00
CA ALA A 835 -23.73 34.93 -13.49
C ALA A 835 -23.79 36.46 -13.28
N GLY A 836 -22.84 37.06 -12.56
CA GLY A 836 -22.83 38.51 -12.26
C GLY A 836 -23.82 38.94 -11.18
N ILE A 837 -24.33 38.02 -10.36
CA ILE A 837 -25.26 38.28 -9.25
C ILE A 837 -24.49 38.74 -7.99
N VAL A 838 -23.31 38.15 -7.76
CA VAL A 838 -22.40 38.54 -6.68
C VAL A 838 -21.00 38.87 -7.22
N GLY A 839 -20.24 39.69 -6.50
CA GLY A 839 -18.88 40.05 -6.83
C GLY A 839 -17.85 39.01 -6.37
N ALA A 840 -16.59 39.24 -6.74
CA ALA A 840 -15.49 38.30 -6.49
C ALA A 840 -15.26 37.95 -5.01
N ALA A 841 -14.79 36.72 -4.76
CA ALA A 841 -14.51 36.21 -3.42
C ALA A 841 -13.51 37.05 -2.60
N GLN A 842 -13.99 37.74 -1.54
CA GLN A 842 -13.16 38.52 -0.61
C GLN A 842 -12.76 37.72 0.66
N GLY A 843 -12.21 36.52 0.46
CA GLY A 843 -11.78 35.65 1.55
C GLY A 843 -12.92 35.24 2.49
N SER A 844 -12.82 35.59 3.78
CA SER A 844 -13.84 35.25 4.79
C SER A 844 -14.96 36.28 4.94
N LYS A 845 -14.97 37.36 4.14
CA LYS A 845 -16.07 38.35 4.14
C LYS A 845 -17.19 37.90 3.21
N PRO A 846 -18.46 38.28 3.46
CA PRO A 846 -19.53 38.12 2.49
C PRO A 846 -19.14 38.78 1.16
N ARG A 847 -19.46 38.12 0.04
CA ARG A 847 -19.31 38.71 -1.31
C ARG A 847 -20.32 39.85 -1.46
N GLU A 848 -19.90 40.89 -2.19
CA GLU A 848 -20.75 42.02 -2.54
C GLU A 848 -21.89 41.54 -3.45
N VAL A 849 -23.12 42.03 -3.23
CA VAL A 849 -24.27 41.68 -4.09
C VAL A 849 -24.38 42.75 -5.17
N LEU A 850 -24.24 42.35 -6.44
CA LEU A 850 -24.20 43.27 -7.57
C LEU A 850 -25.60 43.67 -8.05
N ILE A 851 -26.61 42.87 -7.72
CA ILE A 851 -28.01 43.10 -8.09
C ILE A 851 -28.80 43.60 -6.88
N GLN A 852 -29.45 44.76 -7.02
CA GLN A 852 -30.15 45.43 -5.90
C GLN A 852 -31.68 45.33 -5.95
N ASP A 853 -32.26 44.80 -7.03
CA ASP A 853 -33.72 44.66 -7.19
C ASP A 853 -34.09 43.28 -7.77
N GLU A 854 -35.19 42.69 -7.30
CA GLU A 854 -35.71 41.42 -7.83
C GLU A 854 -36.10 41.53 -9.30
N ASN A 855 -36.52 42.70 -9.79
CA ASN A 855 -36.81 42.87 -11.22
C ASN A 855 -35.56 42.70 -12.09
N GLN A 856 -34.40 43.15 -11.61
CA GLN A 856 -33.12 42.95 -12.30
C GLN A 856 -32.70 41.48 -12.27
N LEU A 857 -32.87 40.80 -11.12
CA LEU A 857 -32.61 39.37 -11.01
C LEU A 857 -33.51 38.55 -11.95
N ASN A 858 -34.83 38.81 -11.95
CA ASN A 858 -35.79 38.12 -12.81
C ASN A 858 -35.46 38.27 -14.30
N ASN A 859 -35.05 39.47 -14.73
CA ASN A 859 -34.61 39.70 -16.12
C ASN A 859 -33.33 38.92 -16.46
N LEU A 860 -32.38 38.82 -15.52
CA LEU A 860 -31.16 38.03 -15.70
C LEU A 860 -31.45 36.52 -15.75
N LEU A 861 -32.31 36.00 -14.86
CA LEU A 861 -32.74 34.59 -14.87
C LEU A 861 -33.49 34.25 -16.16
N MET A 862 -34.35 35.16 -16.67
CA MET A 862 -34.97 34.99 -17.99
C MET A 862 -33.96 35.02 -19.14
N ALA A 863 -32.88 35.80 -19.05
CA ALA A 863 -31.81 35.78 -20.05
C ALA A 863 -31.04 34.45 -20.02
N LEU A 864 -30.61 34.02 -18.83
CA LEU A 864 -29.90 32.74 -18.60
C LEU A 864 -30.72 31.53 -19.04
N ARG A 865 -32.06 31.56 -18.88
CA ARG A 865 -32.96 30.47 -19.31
C ARG A 865 -33.15 30.40 -20.83
N ASN A 866 -32.87 31.49 -21.56
CA ASN A 866 -33.00 31.58 -23.01
C ASN A 866 -31.65 31.40 -23.75
N SER A 867 -30.56 31.15 -23.02
CA SER A 867 -29.23 30.76 -23.51
C SER A 867 -28.93 29.28 -23.24
#